data_AF-S8APQ9-F1
#
_entry.id   AF-S8APQ9-F1
#
_cell.length_a   1.000
_cell.length_b   1.000
_cell.length_c   1.000
_cell.angle_alpha   90.00
_cell.angle_beta   90.00
_cell.angle_gamma   90.00
#
_symmetry.space_group_name_H-M   'P 1'
#
loop_
_entity.id
_entity.type
_entity.pdbx_description
1 polymer ?
#
loop_
_entity_poly.entity_id
_entity_poly.type
_entity_poly.pdbx_seq_one_letter_code
_entity_poly.pdbx_strand_id
1 'polypeptide(L)'
;MATSWRIIAVLTWLFATESVDCLPRSISTSSSQVTTLATTEPEQVSRTQYPPSNQRIAIQAATPTYCVPLDHSGHPSQLPFPTLDLSNLFGGPDGLLLPPTTTLPPTTYHSGTSNHTSPESPSSDTESELTIASTATMTQNIFEPIGTGAVPASIRTRNDHPVPNQHANSSGPIETNKFYAGLFLGSQTNASFTQPYSIAWSRGGGSLRSWGMGVSHVEAKLLAYGPPNSKLPGSPVSFYINPIGLQHVILSATELNESSVLVTEEPKAFSATAVLKRSSSSSQSITFPVVQGMGYVTGVYRDLQPVVESGTFFRKIVNSGSPKSGIFKYQLYLEDDTVWMLYVVPDNGRDPQFKLISNSSLQGPSGFTGTIQVAKNPAGQTGEKFFDNSAGVYPVAGTVSGNVSGTSGTYSLSWTKAGRNSSDTPLIMFALPHHVQSFDRDTLGRATDIRLRTTTKGNATAVIGDRWVMSEQNLPTDMGFAPWSPLIGNIKALSGTAQRAILDVAPLELQQSIENQTNLNSMYYSGKALSKFATLIWTVSDLTNSPGIAQDALQELKRCFSRFAQNRQQFPLAYDSVWKGVVSTAGYGGDLNADFGNTAYNDHHFHYGYFIQAAAIIGTMDPGWLAENKEWVNTLVRDAGNSIEYDPYFPFSRSFDWFNGHSWAKGLFESFDGKDQESTSEDAMFAYAIKMWGKTIGDASMEARGNMMLAILRRSLKNYFLMQTNNTNQPANFIGNKVTGILFENKVDHTTYFGNNPEFIQGIHMLPLLPNSGYTREPTFVAEEWQAIFSESSSSPASRVQGGWKGVLFANLALIDPRASWEFFAQSNFDYSWIDGGASRIWYMAYSAGLGGCP
;
A
#
# COMPACT_ATOMS: atom_id res chain seq x y z
N MET A 1 22.96 27.39 -28.06
CA MET A 1 24.18 27.02 -27.30
C MET A 1 24.48 27.92 -26.09
N ALA A 2 23.89 29.11 -25.95
CA ALA A 2 24.04 29.96 -24.75
C ALA A 2 23.09 29.60 -23.57
N THR A 3 22.11 28.72 -23.79
CA THR A 3 21.10 28.33 -22.80
C THR A 3 21.54 27.19 -21.87
N SER A 4 22.46 26.31 -22.29
CA SER A 4 22.95 25.20 -21.45
C SER A 4 23.95 25.63 -20.37
N TRP A 5 24.60 26.79 -20.52
CA TRP A 5 25.59 27.27 -19.56
C TRP A 5 24.99 27.94 -18.32
N ARG A 6 23.73 28.41 -18.37
CA ARG A 6 23.05 29.03 -17.23
C ARG A 6 22.51 28.02 -16.22
N ILE A 7 22.15 26.81 -16.68
CA ILE A 7 21.63 25.73 -15.82
C ILE A 7 22.76 25.10 -14.99
N ILE A 8 23.96 24.98 -15.57
CA ILE A 8 25.13 24.40 -14.88
C ILE A 8 25.67 25.37 -13.81
N ALA A 9 25.67 26.68 -14.05
CA ALA A 9 26.18 27.66 -13.08
C ALA A 9 25.34 27.78 -11.79
N VAL A 10 24.02 27.57 -11.87
CA VAL A 10 23.12 27.59 -10.70
C VAL A 10 23.24 26.30 -9.88
N LEU A 11 23.52 25.16 -10.52
CA LEU A 11 23.76 23.89 -9.84
C LEU A 11 25.11 23.88 -9.10
N THR A 12 26.18 24.47 -9.66
CA THR A 12 27.51 24.46 -9.01
C THR A 12 27.59 25.39 -7.79
N TRP A 13 26.76 26.44 -7.71
CA TRP A 13 26.75 27.37 -6.56
C TRP A 13 25.97 26.83 -5.35
N LEU A 14 25.00 25.93 -5.56
CA LEU A 14 24.23 25.28 -4.49
C LEU A 14 25.02 24.19 -3.75
N PHE A 15 26.07 23.61 -4.36
CA PHE A 15 26.88 22.56 -3.73
C PHE A 15 28.18 23.05 -3.05
N ALA A 16 28.55 24.33 -3.20
CA ALA A 16 29.86 24.82 -2.78
C ALA A 16 29.88 25.58 -1.42
N THR A 17 28.77 25.70 -0.71
CA THR A 17 28.70 26.47 0.56
C THR A 17 28.35 25.66 1.82
N GLU A 18 28.39 24.32 1.77
CA GLU A 18 28.23 23.46 2.95
C GLU A 18 29.54 22.80 3.44
N SER A 19 30.70 23.39 3.14
CA SER A 19 32.01 22.83 3.50
C SER A 19 32.90 23.82 4.26
N VAL A 20 32.38 24.53 5.25
CA VAL A 20 33.21 25.14 6.31
C VAL A 20 32.42 25.13 7.61
N ASP A 21 33.08 24.72 8.68
CA ASP A 21 32.62 24.62 10.09
C ASP A 21 31.91 23.33 10.49
N CYS A 22 32.72 22.31 10.79
CA CYS A 22 32.59 21.47 12.00
C CYS A 22 33.80 20.50 12.07
N LEU A 23 34.92 20.96 12.64
CA LEU A 23 36.01 20.07 13.09
C LEU A 23 35.85 19.80 14.60
N PRO A 24 35.76 18.54 15.07
CA PRO A 24 35.88 18.25 16.49
C PRO A 24 37.34 18.33 16.94
N ARG A 25 37.58 19.00 18.08
CA ARG A 25 38.84 18.96 18.84
C ARG A 25 39.09 17.56 19.41
N SER A 26 40.32 17.09 19.30
CA SER A 26 40.80 15.85 19.92
C SER A 26 40.89 15.99 21.44
N ILE A 27 40.33 15.01 22.15
CA ILE A 27 40.66 14.72 23.55
C ILE A 27 41.12 13.27 23.60
N SER A 28 42.36 13.10 24.03
CA SER A 28 43.01 11.83 24.32
C SER A 28 42.56 11.29 25.68
N THR A 29 42.16 10.02 25.73
CA THR A 29 42.35 9.19 26.94
C THR A 29 42.55 7.73 26.53
N SER A 30 43.67 7.18 26.98
CA SER A 30 44.06 5.79 26.93
C SER A 30 43.33 4.95 27.97
N SER A 31 42.87 3.75 27.60
CA SER A 31 42.92 2.60 28.52
C SER A 31 42.81 1.27 27.75
N SER A 32 43.88 0.50 27.85
CA SER A 32 44.00 -0.91 27.56
C SER A 32 43.20 -1.78 28.54
N GLN A 33 42.50 -2.82 28.06
CA GLN A 33 42.43 -4.17 28.66
C GLN A 33 41.64 -5.14 27.75
N VAL A 34 42.30 -6.17 27.22
CA VAL A 34 42.28 -7.58 27.65
C VAL A 34 41.05 -8.35 27.16
N THR A 35 41.32 -9.19 26.16
CA THR A 35 40.43 -10.18 25.56
C THR A 35 40.28 -11.37 26.50
N THR A 36 39.05 -11.70 26.90
CA THR A 36 38.68 -13.02 27.43
C THR A 36 37.57 -13.61 26.57
N LEU A 37 37.90 -14.75 25.96
CA LEU A 37 36.97 -15.64 25.25
C LEU A 37 35.90 -16.16 26.21
N ALA A 38 34.63 -15.94 25.88
CA ALA A 38 33.51 -16.68 26.43
C ALA A 38 32.59 -17.11 25.28
N THR A 39 32.38 -18.41 25.22
CA THR A 39 31.49 -19.17 24.34
C THR A 39 30.02 -18.88 24.66
N THR A 40 29.29 -18.32 23.69
CA THR A 40 27.83 -18.42 23.59
C THR A 40 27.42 -18.25 22.13
N GLU A 41 26.68 -19.22 21.60
CA GLU A 41 26.02 -19.19 20.29
C GLU A 41 25.17 -17.92 20.13
N PRO A 42 25.09 -17.30 18.94
CA PRO A 42 24.04 -16.34 18.66
C PRO A 42 22.90 -17.01 17.87
N GLU A 43 21.71 -17.00 18.48
CA GLU A 43 20.43 -17.00 17.77
C GLU A 43 20.50 -15.98 16.62
N GLN A 44 20.43 -16.47 15.37
CA GLN A 44 20.33 -15.59 14.22
C GLN A 44 18.93 -14.99 14.14
N VAL A 45 18.78 -13.80 14.71
CA VAL A 45 17.63 -12.91 14.46
C VAL A 45 17.71 -12.44 13.00
N SER A 46 16.72 -12.78 12.19
CA SER A 46 16.58 -12.27 10.82
C SER A 46 16.45 -10.74 10.86
N ARG A 47 17.44 -10.02 10.33
CA ARG A 47 17.41 -8.56 10.23
C ARG A 47 16.97 -8.12 8.85
N THR A 48 15.78 -7.55 8.75
CA THR A 48 15.43 -6.64 7.65
C THR A 48 15.99 -5.27 7.95
N GLN A 49 16.73 -4.67 7.02
CA GLN A 49 17.17 -3.29 7.16
C GLN A 49 16.02 -2.36 6.83
N TYR A 50 15.42 -1.80 7.88
CA TYR A 50 14.50 -0.68 7.76
C TYR A 50 15.00 0.51 8.60
N PRO A 51 15.03 1.74 8.04
CA PRO A 51 15.01 2.02 6.59
C PRO A 51 16.25 1.39 5.90
N PRO A 52 16.27 1.25 4.55
CA PRO A 52 17.50 0.93 3.84
C PRO A 52 18.55 2.00 4.20
N SER A 53 19.83 1.64 4.22
CA SER A 53 20.87 2.56 4.68
C SER A 53 20.72 3.95 4.03
N ASN A 54 20.50 4.98 4.84
CA ASN A 54 20.42 6.38 4.39
C ASN A 54 21.78 6.94 3.92
N GLN A 55 22.77 6.08 3.63
CA GLN A 55 24.00 6.50 2.98
C GLN A 55 23.65 6.97 1.57
N ARG A 56 23.65 8.29 1.40
CA ARG A 56 23.64 8.95 0.09
C ARG A 56 24.55 8.17 -0.86
N ILE A 57 24.03 7.78 -2.01
CA ILE A 57 24.88 7.57 -3.19
C ILE A 57 25.42 8.96 -3.55
N ALA A 58 26.49 9.36 -2.87
CA ALA A 58 27.30 10.48 -3.28
C ALA A 58 27.96 10.06 -4.59
N ILE A 59 27.64 10.74 -5.70
CA ILE A 59 28.39 10.59 -6.94
C ILE A 59 29.75 11.25 -6.69
N GLN A 60 30.73 10.46 -6.24
CA GLN A 60 32.14 10.80 -6.35
C GLN A 60 32.90 9.63 -6.98
N ALA A 61 33.75 9.94 -7.94
CA ALA A 61 34.61 9.00 -8.62
C ALA A 61 35.69 8.47 -7.65
N ALA A 62 35.60 7.20 -7.27
CA ALA A 62 36.75 6.33 -6.96
C ALA A 62 36.29 4.89 -6.61
N THR A 63 36.83 3.90 -7.32
CA THR A 63 37.22 2.60 -6.75
C THR A 63 38.55 2.77 -6.01
N PRO A 64 38.80 2.10 -4.85
CA PRO A 64 38.67 0.65 -4.71
C PRO A 64 37.83 0.16 -3.52
N THR A 65 37.08 -0.89 -3.85
CA THR A 65 36.67 -2.06 -3.05
C THR A 65 36.85 -2.03 -1.53
N TYR A 66 35.71 -2.06 -0.84
CA TYR A 66 35.51 -2.83 0.40
C TYR A 66 34.41 -3.86 0.13
N CYS A 67 34.80 -5.10 -0.15
CA CYS A 67 33.87 -6.23 -0.17
C CYS A 67 33.63 -6.67 1.28
N VAL A 68 32.42 -6.44 1.79
CA VAL A 68 31.88 -7.19 2.91
C VAL A 68 31.28 -8.48 2.32
N PRO A 69 31.50 -9.67 2.88
CA PRO A 69 30.96 -10.91 2.33
C PRO A 69 29.44 -10.97 2.49
N LEU A 70 28.74 -10.32 1.57
CA LEU A 70 27.38 -10.61 1.15
C LEU A 70 27.49 -11.25 -0.24
N ASP A 71 26.73 -12.31 -0.44
CA ASP A 71 26.63 -13.09 -1.68
C ASP A 71 27.84 -13.94 -2.10
N HIS A 72 27.79 -15.21 -1.66
CA HIS A 72 28.06 -16.31 -2.59
C HIS A 72 27.05 -17.46 -2.51
N SER A 73 26.21 -17.51 -1.47
CA SER A 73 25.40 -18.69 -1.26
C SER A 73 23.91 -18.53 -1.45
N GLY A 74 23.39 -17.36 -1.85
CA GLY A 74 22.04 -17.21 -2.42
C GLY A 74 21.00 -18.09 -1.76
N HIS A 75 21.11 -18.27 -0.43
CA HIS A 75 20.16 -19.07 0.29
C HIS A 75 18.90 -18.20 0.22
N PRO A 76 17.72 -18.78 -0.04
CA PRO A 76 16.52 -18.11 0.46
C PRO A 76 16.88 -17.76 1.90
N SER A 77 16.45 -16.60 2.40
CA SER A 77 16.37 -16.40 3.85
C SER A 77 16.09 -17.78 4.43
N GLN A 78 16.96 -18.34 5.27
CA GLN A 78 16.57 -19.47 6.09
C GLN A 78 15.48 -18.87 6.96
N LEU A 79 14.29 -18.79 6.38
CA LEU A 79 13.03 -18.56 7.03
C LEU A 79 13.02 -19.63 8.10
N PRO A 80 12.54 -19.34 9.30
CA PRO A 80 12.63 -20.27 10.42
C PRO A 80 11.80 -21.56 10.21
N PHE A 81 11.29 -21.79 9.00
CA PHE A 81 10.66 -23.02 8.58
C PHE A 81 11.72 -24.14 8.52
N PRO A 82 11.60 -25.20 9.33
CA PRO A 82 12.49 -26.35 9.26
C PRO A 82 12.43 -26.99 7.86
N THR A 83 13.59 -27.34 7.30
CA THR A 83 13.68 -28.16 6.09
C THR A 83 13.16 -29.56 6.39
N LEU A 84 12.30 -30.10 5.53
CA LEU A 84 11.82 -31.48 5.61
C LEU A 84 13.01 -32.45 5.45
N ASP A 85 13.35 -33.17 6.51
CA ASP A 85 14.30 -34.28 6.44
C ASP A 85 13.57 -35.55 5.97
N LEU A 86 13.71 -35.86 4.68
CA LEU A 86 13.08 -37.01 4.03
C LEU A 86 13.77 -38.35 4.36
N SER A 87 14.91 -38.35 5.08
CA SER A 87 15.66 -39.57 5.38
C SER A 87 14.89 -40.57 6.25
N ASN A 88 13.86 -40.11 6.97
CA ASN A 88 13.05 -40.94 7.87
C ASN A 88 11.69 -41.39 7.29
N LEU A 89 11.30 -40.96 6.08
CA LEU A 89 10.02 -41.34 5.47
C LEU A 89 10.11 -42.52 4.48
N PHE A 90 11.32 -42.88 4.04
CA PHE A 90 11.54 -44.00 3.12
C PHE A 90 12.58 -44.98 3.65
N GLY A 91 12.17 -45.76 4.65
CA GLY A 91 12.92 -46.92 5.13
C GLY A 91 12.65 -48.17 4.30
N GLY A 92 13.49 -48.45 3.30
CA GLY A 92 13.84 -49.81 2.86
C GLY A 92 13.18 -50.33 1.56
N PRO A 93 13.98 -50.80 0.58
CA PRO A 93 13.50 -51.52 -0.61
C PRO A 93 13.53 -53.04 -0.41
N ASP A 94 12.53 -53.76 -0.94
CA ASP A 94 12.66 -55.04 -1.67
C ASP A 94 11.33 -55.80 -1.69
N GLY A 95 10.91 -56.28 -2.88
CA GLY A 95 10.01 -57.45 -2.97
C GLY A 95 8.85 -57.41 -3.96
N LEU A 96 9.15 -57.49 -5.26
CA LEU A 96 8.60 -58.48 -6.22
C LEU A 96 7.09 -58.47 -6.64
N LEU A 97 6.92 -58.30 -7.97
CA LEU A 97 6.04 -59.00 -8.92
C LEU A 97 4.63 -58.45 -9.26
N LEU A 98 4.47 -58.09 -10.54
CA LEU A 98 3.22 -58.09 -11.34
C LEU A 98 3.15 -59.40 -12.17
N PRO A 99 2.06 -59.70 -12.92
CA PRO A 99 0.64 -59.89 -12.56
C PRO A 99 0.14 -61.28 -13.08
N PRO A 100 -1.18 -61.58 -13.16
CA PRO A 100 -1.80 -61.45 -14.50
C PRO A 100 -3.30 -61.11 -14.56
N THR A 101 -3.63 -60.60 -15.75
CA THR A 101 -4.89 -60.44 -16.50
C THR A 101 -5.89 -61.58 -16.43
N THR A 102 -7.21 -61.30 -16.54
CA THR A 102 -8.22 -61.96 -17.43
C THR A 102 -9.67 -61.46 -17.16
N THR A 103 -10.30 -60.79 -18.15
CA THR A 103 -11.48 -61.21 -18.98
C THR A 103 -12.90 -61.01 -18.43
N LEU A 104 -13.65 -60.12 -19.09
CA LEU A 104 -15.14 -60.11 -19.29
C LEU A 104 -15.51 -61.19 -20.34
N PRO A 105 -16.78 -61.66 -20.54
CA PRO A 105 -18.06 -60.88 -20.70
C PRO A 105 -19.36 -61.70 -20.33
N PRO A 106 -20.56 -61.54 -20.96
CA PRO A 106 -21.42 -60.39 -21.35
C PRO A 106 -22.83 -60.45 -20.67
N THR A 107 -23.73 -59.46 -20.75
CA THR A 107 -24.91 -59.24 -21.66
C THR A 107 -25.95 -58.48 -20.78
N THR A 108 -26.86 -57.57 -21.19
CA THR A 108 -27.86 -57.60 -22.28
C THR A 108 -28.53 -56.22 -22.39
N TYR A 109 -28.97 -55.88 -23.60
CA TYR A 109 -29.79 -54.72 -23.99
C TYR A 109 -31.25 -54.84 -23.53
N HIS A 110 -31.89 -53.70 -23.23
CA HIS A 110 -33.32 -53.51 -23.50
C HIS A 110 -33.62 -52.08 -23.97
N SER A 111 -34.34 -52.02 -25.09
CA SER A 111 -34.88 -50.84 -25.75
C SER A 111 -36.24 -50.42 -25.15
N GLY A 112 -36.58 -49.14 -25.24
CA GLY A 112 -37.91 -48.62 -24.92
C GLY A 112 -38.06 -47.18 -25.43
N THR A 113 -38.77 -47.05 -26.55
CA THR A 113 -39.07 -45.84 -27.32
C THR A 113 -40.24 -45.01 -26.75
N SER A 114 -40.07 -43.68 -26.81
CA SER A 114 -41.02 -42.59 -27.12
C SER A 114 -42.48 -42.63 -26.66
N ASN A 115 -42.98 -41.49 -26.15
CA ASN A 115 -44.09 -40.78 -26.81
C ASN A 115 -44.16 -39.30 -26.39
N HIS A 116 -44.19 -38.44 -27.41
CA HIS A 116 -44.58 -37.03 -27.39
C HIS A 116 -46.10 -36.89 -27.31
N THR A 117 -46.61 -35.87 -26.62
CA THR A 117 -47.88 -35.21 -26.99
C THR A 117 -48.00 -33.83 -26.33
N SER A 118 -48.12 -32.81 -27.16
CA SER A 118 -48.73 -31.49 -26.94
C SER A 118 -49.56 -31.19 -28.21
N PRO A 119 -50.36 -30.12 -28.35
CA PRO A 119 -50.82 -29.10 -27.39
C PRO A 119 -52.35 -28.86 -27.46
N GLU A 120 -52.93 -28.03 -26.58
CA GLU A 120 -54.08 -27.15 -26.92
C GLU A 120 -54.35 -26.08 -25.85
N SER A 121 -54.51 -24.84 -26.33
CA SER A 121 -55.08 -23.64 -25.69
C SER A 121 -56.20 -23.13 -26.65
N PRO A 122 -57.06 -22.11 -26.38
CA PRO A 122 -57.05 -21.12 -25.29
C PRO A 122 -58.46 -20.74 -24.70
N SER A 123 -58.49 -19.90 -23.66
CA SER A 123 -59.50 -18.82 -23.51
C SER A 123 -59.13 -17.84 -22.39
N SER A 124 -59.30 -16.56 -22.71
CA SER A 124 -59.22 -15.33 -21.90
C SER A 124 -60.56 -15.10 -21.17
N ASP A 125 -60.80 -14.23 -20.17
CA ASP A 125 -60.22 -13.01 -19.60
C ASP A 125 -60.69 -12.91 -18.13
N THR A 126 -60.00 -12.17 -17.25
CA THR A 126 -60.41 -10.87 -16.67
C THR A 126 -59.47 -10.46 -15.50
N GLU A 127 -59.13 -9.18 -15.47
CA GLU A 127 -58.08 -8.49 -14.73
C GLU A 127 -58.15 -8.51 -13.19
N SER A 128 -56.97 -8.55 -12.56
CA SER A 128 -56.66 -7.82 -11.33
C SER A 128 -55.18 -7.43 -11.36
N GLU A 129 -54.93 -6.11 -11.43
CA GLU A 129 -53.59 -5.52 -11.41
C GLU A 129 -52.81 -5.96 -10.16
N LEU A 130 -51.85 -6.86 -10.35
CA LEU A 130 -50.76 -7.06 -9.42
C LEU A 130 -49.66 -6.08 -9.79
N THR A 131 -49.51 -5.04 -8.96
CA THR A 131 -48.30 -4.23 -8.88
C THR A 131 -47.08 -5.14 -8.79
N ILE A 132 -46.30 -5.20 -9.87
CA ILE A 132 -44.97 -5.81 -9.87
C ILE A 132 -44.11 -4.92 -8.97
N ALA A 133 -43.94 -5.36 -7.72
CA ALA A 133 -42.88 -4.82 -6.86
C ALA A 133 -41.56 -5.08 -7.60
N SER A 134 -40.94 -4.02 -8.12
CA SER A 134 -39.56 -4.07 -8.56
C SER A 134 -38.75 -4.60 -7.38
N THR A 135 -38.10 -5.75 -7.52
CA THR A 135 -37.05 -6.19 -6.61
C THR A 135 -35.97 -5.12 -6.61
N ALA A 136 -36.06 -4.17 -5.67
CA ALA A 136 -35.00 -3.22 -5.42
C ALA A 136 -33.74 -4.06 -5.14
N THR A 137 -32.75 -3.96 -6.02
CA THR A 137 -31.44 -4.55 -5.77
C THR A 137 -30.92 -3.96 -4.46
N MET A 138 -30.92 -4.79 -3.40
CA MET A 138 -30.47 -4.39 -2.08
C MET A 138 -29.04 -3.87 -2.19
N THR A 139 -28.86 -2.61 -1.81
CA THR A 139 -27.58 -1.90 -1.85
C THR A 139 -26.93 -2.02 -0.47
N GLN A 140 -25.68 -2.48 -0.41
CA GLN A 140 -24.95 -2.73 0.83
C GLN A 140 -23.95 -1.60 1.11
N ASN A 141 -24.12 -0.88 2.22
CA ASN A 141 -23.12 0.05 2.73
C ASN A 141 -21.86 -0.71 3.14
N ILE A 142 -20.68 -0.23 2.72
CA ILE A 142 -19.40 -0.87 3.02
C ILE A 142 -18.72 -0.33 4.30
N PHE A 143 -19.25 0.75 4.86
CA PHE A 143 -18.70 1.45 6.04
C PHE A 143 -19.55 1.29 7.30
N GLU A 144 -20.11 0.10 7.51
CA GLU A 144 -20.71 -0.27 8.80
C GLU A 144 -19.62 -0.70 9.80
N PRO A 145 -19.83 -0.47 11.12
CA PRO A 145 -18.87 -0.85 12.15
C PRO A 145 -18.66 -2.37 12.22
N ILE A 146 -17.41 -2.79 12.25
CA ILE A 146 -17.03 -4.18 12.58
C ILE A 146 -17.33 -4.47 14.06
N GLY A 147 -17.09 -3.46 14.89
CA GLY A 147 -17.29 -3.45 16.34
C GLY A 147 -16.68 -2.16 16.91
N THR A 148 -17.10 -1.76 18.11
CA THR A 148 -16.61 -0.56 18.81
C THR A 148 -16.17 -0.86 20.25
N GLY A 149 -16.19 -2.15 20.64
CA GLY A 149 -15.80 -2.61 21.96
C GLY A 149 -14.29 -2.59 22.18
N ALA A 150 -13.88 -2.75 23.44
CA ALA A 150 -12.48 -2.89 23.80
C ALA A 150 -11.84 -4.12 23.14
N VAL A 151 -10.50 -4.11 23.05
CA VAL A 151 -9.74 -5.31 22.66
C VAL A 151 -9.97 -6.44 23.67
N PRO A 152 -9.85 -7.73 23.25
CA PRO A 152 -9.93 -8.86 24.15
C PRO A 152 -9.01 -8.70 25.37
N ALA A 153 -9.48 -9.09 26.55
CA ALA A 153 -8.74 -8.94 27.81
C ALA A 153 -7.40 -9.71 27.86
N SER A 154 -7.20 -10.69 26.96
CA SER A 154 -5.92 -11.38 26.77
C SER A 154 -4.83 -10.48 26.18
N ILE A 155 -5.20 -9.41 25.47
CA ILE A 155 -4.29 -8.41 24.92
C ILE A 155 -4.09 -7.31 25.95
N ARG A 156 -2.90 -7.27 26.54
CA ARG A 156 -2.58 -6.28 27.58
C ARG A 156 -2.36 -4.90 26.97
N THR A 157 -2.87 -3.87 27.63
CA THR A 157 -2.62 -2.48 27.25
C THR A 157 -1.24 -2.00 27.71
N ARG A 158 -0.58 -1.21 26.87
CA ARG A 158 0.70 -0.54 27.13
C ARG A 158 0.59 0.94 26.76
N ASN A 159 1.35 1.79 27.47
CA ASN A 159 1.40 3.24 27.24
C ASN A 159 2.83 3.74 27.02
N ASP A 160 3.77 2.82 26.85
CA ASP A 160 5.21 3.05 26.74
C ASP A 160 5.72 2.62 25.36
N HIS A 161 4.94 2.93 24.31
CA HIS A 161 5.29 2.63 22.93
C HIS A 161 6.71 3.13 22.60
N PRO A 162 7.60 2.33 21.96
CA PRO A 162 9.00 2.70 21.73
C PRO A 162 9.19 3.96 20.89
N VAL A 163 8.23 4.26 20.01
CA VAL A 163 8.14 5.55 19.30
C VAL A 163 7.15 6.45 20.06
N PRO A 164 7.61 7.43 20.85
CA PRO A 164 6.72 8.30 21.61
C PRO A 164 6.00 9.29 20.68
N ASN A 165 4.73 9.58 20.97
CA ASN A 165 4.02 10.68 20.32
C ASN A 165 4.44 12.02 20.96
N GLN A 166 5.33 12.75 20.29
CA GLN A 166 5.84 14.05 20.77
C GLN A 166 5.16 15.27 20.13
N HIS A 167 4.51 15.08 18.97
CA HIS A 167 4.16 16.20 18.08
C HIS A 167 2.75 16.11 17.49
N ALA A 168 2.02 15.01 17.69
CA ALA A 168 0.65 14.85 17.23
C ALA A 168 -0.35 14.98 18.39
N ASN A 169 -1.42 15.73 18.18
CA ASN A 169 -2.52 15.90 19.11
C ASN A 169 -3.83 15.47 18.44
N SER A 170 -4.60 14.63 19.12
CA SER A 170 -5.88 14.13 18.62
C SER A 170 -6.82 13.85 19.78
N SER A 171 -8.11 14.06 19.54
CA SER A 171 -9.18 13.63 20.44
C SER A 171 -9.50 12.13 20.35
N GLY A 172 -9.04 11.45 19.29
CA GLY A 172 -9.26 10.03 19.03
C GLY A 172 -7.99 9.28 18.60
N PRO A 173 -8.12 8.04 18.12
CA PRO A 173 -7.01 7.29 17.54
C PRO A 173 -6.24 8.06 16.48
N ILE A 174 -4.91 7.90 16.49
CA ILE A 174 -3.99 8.59 15.58
C ILE A 174 -3.56 7.64 14.49
N GLU A 175 -3.64 8.12 13.25
CA GLU A 175 -3.14 7.40 12.09
C GLU A 175 -1.62 7.27 12.07
N THR A 176 -1.12 6.11 11.63
CA THR A 176 0.31 5.79 11.61
C THR A 176 0.87 5.63 10.19
N ASN A 177 0.04 5.26 9.21
CA ASN A 177 0.46 4.90 7.84
C ASN A 177 -0.07 5.91 6.80
N LYS A 178 -0.08 7.21 7.14
CA LYS A 178 -0.60 8.27 6.27
C LYS A 178 0.47 9.28 5.82
N PHE A 179 0.19 9.95 4.71
CA PHE A 179 1.07 10.84 3.93
C PHE A 179 1.67 12.04 4.70
N TYR A 180 1.13 12.39 5.86
CA TYR A 180 1.57 13.54 6.68
C TYR A 180 2.46 13.17 7.86
N ALA A 181 2.90 11.91 7.97
CA ALA A 181 3.72 11.46 9.11
C ALA A 181 4.99 12.31 9.31
N GLY A 182 5.52 12.91 8.22
CA GLY A 182 6.64 13.84 8.27
C GLY A 182 6.40 15.10 9.12
N LEU A 183 5.15 15.45 9.45
CA LEU A 183 4.82 16.61 10.29
C LEU A 183 4.93 16.33 11.80
N PHE A 184 4.94 15.06 12.21
CA PHE A 184 4.99 14.69 13.63
C PHE A 184 6.06 13.66 13.98
N LEU A 185 6.73 13.04 13.00
CA LEU A 185 7.83 12.11 13.24
C LEU A 185 9.19 12.81 13.21
N GLY A 186 10.08 12.35 14.09
CA GLY A 186 11.50 12.68 14.08
C GLY A 186 11.78 14.18 14.07
N SER A 187 12.52 14.63 13.06
CA SER A 187 12.92 16.03 12.91
C SER A 187 11.77 16.98 12.53
N GLN A 188 10.61 16.46 12.13
CA GLN A 188 9.52 17.21 11.50
C GLN A 188 9.91 17.94 10.20
N THR A 189 11.08 17.63 9.61
CA THR A 189 11.59 18.30 8.39
C THR A 189 11.34 17.50 7.11
N ASN A 190 10.78 16.29 7.22
CA ASN A 190 10.44 15.48 6.07
C ASN A 190 9.25 16.06 5.30
N ALA A 191 9.23 15.75 4.01
CA ALA A 191 8.11 16.09 3.17
C ALA A 191 6.86 15.29 3.55
N SER A 192 5.71 15.94 3.46
CA SER A 192 4.38 15.33 3.44
C SER A 192 3.81 15.45 2.02
N PHE A 193 3.43 14.33 1.43
CA PHE A 193 3.12 14.23 0.01
C PHE A 193 1.60 14.26 -0.23
N THR A 194 1.04 15.45 -0.27
CA THR A 194 -0.41 15.64 -0.49
C THR A 194 -0.85 15.24 -1.90
N GLN A 195 0.08 15.27 -2.85
CA GLN A 195 -0.10 15.12 -4.30
C GLN A 195 -1.06 16.16 -4.90
N PRO A 196 -0.63 16.96 -5.90
CA PRO A 196 0.68 16.96 -6.55
C PRO A 196 1.75 17.75 -5.77
N TYR A 197 1.37 18.41 -4.68
CA TYR A 197 2.30 19.19 -3.85
C TYR A 197 2.93 18.33 -2.76
N SER A 198 4.16 18.68 -2.40
CA SER A 198 4.77 18.31 -1.14
C SER A 198 5.00 19.54 -0.28
N ILE A 199 4.85 19.38 1.03
CA ILE A 199 5.13 20.41 2.03
C ILE A 199 6.13 19.89 3.06
N ALA A 200 7.03 20.74 3.54
CA ALA A 200 7.99 20.38 4.58
C ALA A 200 8.28 21.61 5.45
N TRP A 201 8.39 21.41 6.77
CA TRP A 201 8.81 22.50 7.64
C TRP A 201 10.28 22.78 7.42
N SER A 202 10.59 24.01 7.01
CA SER A 202 11.96 24.40 6.66
C SER A 202 12.88 24.38 7.87
N ARG A 203 12.38 24.73 9.06
CA ARG A 203 13.08 24.65 10.36
C ARG A 203 14.52 25.18 10.34
N GLY A 204 14.75 26.34 9.69
CA GLY A 204 16.08 26.94 9.56
C GLY A 204 16.99 26.28 8.51
N GLY A 205 16.47 25.30 7.76
CA GLY A 205 17.11 24.65 6.63
C GLY A 205 16.87 25.38 5.30
N GLY A 206 17.54 24.89 4.26
CA GLY A 206 17.53 25.51 2.93
C GLY A 206 18.35 26.80 2.84
N SER A 207 18.48 27.33 1.62
CA SER A 207 19.31 28.51 1.33
C SER A 207 18.84 29.78 2.04
N LEU A 208 17.54 29.88 2.32
CA LEU A 208 16.93 31.03 2.98
C LEU A 208 16.92 30.95 4.51
N ARG A 209 17.30 29.81 5.09
CA ARG A 209 17.23 29.57 6.55
C ARG A 209 15.85 29.90 7.14
N SER A 210 14.79 29.72 6.36
CA SER A 210 13.42 30.07 6.74
C SER A 210 12.90 29.11 7.81
N TRP A 211 12.00 29.61 8.65
CA TRP A 211 11.27 28.82 9.64
C TRP A 211 9.83 28.52 9.22
N GLY A 212 9.44 28.91 8.01
CA GLY A 212 8.11 28.66 7.43
C GLY A 212 7.94 27.27 6.81
N MET A 213 6.76 27.05 6.24
CA MET A 213 6.41 25.83 5.52
C MET A 213 6.83 25.96 4.05
N GLY A 214 7.78 25.13 3.63
CA GLY A 214 8.21 25.05 2.23
C GLY A 214 7.19 24.26 1.40
N VAL A 215 6.91 24.74 0.20
CA VAL A 215 6.00 24.14 -0.78
C VAL A 215 6.78 23.81 -2.04
N SER A 216 6.58 22.60 -2.55
CA SER A 216 7.28 22.12 -3.74
C SER A 216 6.39 21.34 -4.69
N HIS A 217 6.76 21.37 -5.97
CA HIS A 217 6.20 20.52 -7.02
C HIS A 217 7.30 20.17 -8.03
N VAL A 218 7.62 18.89 -8.16
CA VAL A 218 8.74 18.40 -8.97
C VAL A 218 8.28 18.07 -10.40
N GLU A 219 8.92 18.70 -11.38
CA GLU A 219 8.71 18.38 -12.80
C GLU A 219 9.52 17.16 -13.26
N ALA A 220 9.05 16.47 -14.31
CA ALA A 220 9.72 15.27 -14.84
C ALA A 220 11.20 15.51 -15.24
N LYS A 221 11.52 16.73 -15.69
CA LYS A 221 12.90 17.13 -16.07
C LYS A 221 13.88 17.18 -14.88
N LEU A 222 13.38 17.15 -13.65
CA LEU A 222 14.18 17.18 -12.42
C LEU A 222 14.44 15.79 -11.83
N LEU A 223 13.87 14.74 -12.42
CA LEU A 223 14.07 13.38 -11.95
C LEU A 223 15.53 12.96 -12.07
N ALA A 224 16.06 12.35 -11.01
CA ALA A 224 17.29 11.57 -11.07
C ALA A 224 16.95 10.11 -11.31
N TYR A 225 17.76 9.43 -12.13
CA TYR A 225 17.57 8.04 -12.51
C TYR A 225 18.75 7.19 -12.07
N GLY A 226 18.46 5.94 -11.69
CA GLY A 226 19.47 4.92 -11.43
C GLY A 226 20.12 4.38 -12.70
N PRO A 227 21.13 3.50 -12.56
CA PRO A 227 21.77 2.85 -13.71
C PRO A 227 20.77 2.03 -14.54
N PRO A 228 20.94 1.98 -15.87
CA PRO A 228 20.15 1.10 -16.73
C PRO A 228 20.54 -0.37 -16.54
N ASN A 229 19.56 -1.27 -16.60
CA ASN A 229 19.78 -2.72 -16.55
C ASN A 229 19.74 -3.33 -17.96
N SER A 230 20.90 -3.48 -18.59
CA SER A 230 21.03 -4.01 -19.96
C SER A 230 20.65 -5.49 -20.11
N LYS A 231 20.42 -6.22 -19.01
CA LYS A 231 19.93 -7.59 -19.06
C LYS A 231 18.41 -7.66 -19.34
N LEU A 232 17.69 -6.57 -19.04
CA LEU A 232 16.25 -6.49 -19.27
C LEU A 232 15.92 -5.82 -20.61
N PRO A 233 14.82 -6.22 -21.28
CA PRO A 233 14.39 -5.60 -22.54
C PRO A 233 14.22 -4.08 -22.40
N GLY A 234 14.85 -3.33 -23.30
CA GLY A 234 14.78 -1.86 -23.32
C GLY A 234 15.73 -1.16 -22.33
N SER A 235 16.58 -1.89 -21.61
CA SER A 235 17.55 -1.35 -20.65
C SER A 235 16.95 -0.36 -19.64
N PRO A 236 15.85 -0.73 -18.94
CA PRO A 236 15.18 0.17 -18.01
C PRO A 236 16.10 0.59 -16.86
N VAL A 237 15.90 1.80 -16.36
CA VAL A 237 16.62 2.35 -15.20
C VAL A 237 16.17 1.66 -13.91
N SER A 238 17.09 1.42 -12.97
CA SER A 238 16.79 0.67 -11.74
C SER A 238 15.91 1.45 -10.75
N PHE A 239 15.96 2.78 -10.76
CA PHE A 239 15.09 3.63 -9.94
C PHE A 239 14.88 4.99 -10.61
N TYR A 240 13.87 5.72 -10.13
CA TYR A 240 13.82 7.17 -10.27
C TYR A 240 13.43 7.82 -8.94
N ILE A 241 13.97 9.02 -8.69
CA ILE A 241 13.76 9.74 -7.44
C ILE A 241 13.54 11.24 -7.70
N ASN A 242 12.64 11.83 -6.92
CA ASN A 242 12.37 13.26 -6.94
C ASN A 242 13.33 13.98 -5.96
N PRO A 243 13.95 15.12 -6.35
CA PRO A 243 14.73 15.92 -5.43
C PRO A 243 13.88 16.42 -4.25
N ILE A 244 14.41 16.27 -3.05
CA ILE A 244 13.84 16.76 -1.80
C ILE A 244 14.43 18.12 -1.41
N GLY A 245 13.76 18.86 -0.52
CA GLY A 245 14.25 20.15 -0.02
C GLY A 245 14.07 21.33 -0.97
N LEU A 246 13.39 21.16 -2.11
CA LEU A 246 13.06 22.27 -3.01
C LEU A 246 12.04 23.21 -2.35
N GLN A 247 12.42 24.47 -2.15
CA GLN A 247 11.58 25.51 -1.57
C GLN A 247 11.10 26.49 -2.65
N HIS A 248 10.22 26.04 -3.55
CA HIS A 248 9.72 26.88 -4.64
C HIS A 248 8.97 28.10 -4.09
N VAL A 249 8.10 27.88 -3.11
CA VAL A 249 7.43 28.92 -2.34
C VAL A 249 7.47 28.54 -0.87
N ILE A 250 7.74 29.48 0.03
CA ILE A 250 7.67 29.28 1.48
C ILE A 250 6.63 30.22 2.04
N LEU A 251 5.68 29.68 2.80
CA LEU A 251 4.73 30.46 3.58
C LEU A 251 5.31 30.62 5.00
N SER A 252 5.78 31.82 5.31
CA SER A 252 6.51 32.16 6.54
C SER A 252 5.96 33.44 7.19
N ALA A 253 6.56 33.87 8.29
CA ALA A 253 6.33 35.14 8.96
C ALA A 253 7.61 35.65 9.63
N THR A 254 7.75 36.96 9.81
CA THR A 254 8.98 37.57 10.39
C THR A 254 9.21 37.15 11.84
N GLU A 255 8.14 36.76 12.55
CA GLU A 255 8.21 36.32 13.92
C GLU A 255 8.69 34.87 14.09
N LEU A 256 8.72 34.06 13.02
CA LEU A 256 9.15 32.67 13.07
C LEU A 256 10.68 32.57 13.06
N ASN A 257 11.23 31.92 14.08
CA ASN A 257 12.66 31.68 14.27
C ASN A 257 12.90 30.34 14.99
N GLU A 258 14.10 30.15 15.58
CA GLU A 258 14.48 28.93 16.31
C GLU A 258 13.58 28.53 17.48
N SER A 259 12.80 29.47 18.02
CA SER A 259 11.81 29.19 19.06
C SER A 259 10.49 28.60 18.53
N SER A 260 10.31 28.56 17.20
CA SER A 260 9.06 28.11 16.58
C SER A 260 8.85 26.62 16.76
N VAL A 261 7.59 26.23 16.91
CA VAL A 261 7.20 24.83 17.08
C VAL A 261 6.11 24.45 16.08
N LEU A 262 6.17 23.22 15.57
CA LEU A 262 5.12 22.63 14.75
C LEU A 262 4.36 21.58 15.56
N VAL A 263 3.04 21.68 15.58
CA VAL A 263 2.14 20.67 16.16
C VAL A 263 1.24 20.15 15.06
N THR A 264 1.06 18.84 14.97
CA THR A 264 0.07 18.22 14.07
C THR A 264 -1.21 17.94 14.85
N GLU A 265 -2.29 18.63 14.52
CA GLU A 265 -3.60 18.48 15.15
C GLU A 265 -4.54 17.68 14.24
N GLU A 266 -5.40 16.86 14.86
CA GLU A 266 -6.43 16.06 14.19
C GLU A 266 -5.90 15.25 12.97
N PRO A 267 -4.84 14.43 13.16
CA PRO A 267 -4.35 13.52 12.12
C PRO A 267 -5.39 12.42 11.81
N LYS A 268 -6.13 12.62 10.72
CA LYS A 268 -7.20 11.74 10.21
C LYS A 268 -6.80 11.08 8.90
N ALA A 269 -7.59 10.15 8.38
CA ALA A 269 -7.21 9.37 7.20
C ALA A 269 -6.90 10.20 5.94
N PHE A 270 -7.65 11.28 5.69
CA PHE A 270 -7.52 12.11 4.48
C PHE A 270 -6.83 13.47 4.73
N SER A 271 -6.63 13.83 6.00
CA SER A 271 -6.22 15.17 6.38
C SER A 271 -5.49 15.23 7.71
N ALA A 272 -4.65 16.23 7.88
CA ALA A 272 -4.12 16.67 9.16
C ALA A 272 -4.04 18.20 9.20
N THR A 273 -3.91 18.79 10.39
CA THR A 273 -3.73 20.23 10.55
C THR A 273 -2.34 20.51 11.11
N ALA A 274 -1.47 21.13 10.32
CA ALA A 274 -0.14 21.54 10.78
C ALA A 274 -0.22 22.95 11.37
N VAL A 275 0.05 23.12 12.66
CA VAL A 275 0.02 24.42 13.35
C VAL A 275 1.44 24.85 13.69
N LEU A 276 1.95 25.81 12.93
CA LEU A 276 3.27 26.40 13.12
C LEU A 276 3.13 27.65 13.99
N LYS A 277 3.63 27.58 15.23
CA LYS A 277 3.53 28.66 16.22
C LYS A 277 4.88 29.35 16.38
N ARG A 278 4.86 30.65 16.69
CA ARG A 278 6.06 31.42 17.05
C ARG A 278 6.85 30.80 18.22
N SER A 279 6.12 30.26 19.19
CA SER A 279 6.63 29.49 20.32
C SER A 279 5.50 28.64 20.89
N SER A 280 5.82 27.69 21.78
CA SER A 280 4.83 26.76 22.34
C SER A 280 3.63 27.41 23.05
N SER A 281 3.83 28.57 23.68
CA SER A 281 2.80 29.33 24.40
C SER A 281 2.17 30.47 23.60
N SER A 282 2.66 30.75 22.39
CA SER A 282 2.17 31.87 21.58
C SER A 282 0.83 31.57 20.91
N SER A 283 -0.05 32.57 20.87
CA SER A 283 -1.25 32.55 20.03
C SER A 283 -0.99 32.96 18.58
N GLN A 284 0.19 33.50 18.27
CA GLN A 284 0.60 33.87 16.92
C GLN A 284 1.03 32.60 16.16
N SER A 285 0.34 32.32 15.04
CA SER A 285 0.51 31.05 14.32
C SER A 285 0.14 31.13 12.84
N ILE A 286 0.68 30.19 12.08
CA ILE A 286 0.18 29.82 10.76
C ILE A 286 -0.38 28.40 10.85
N THR A 287 -1.64 28.24 10.51
CA THR A 287 -2.31 26.93 10.44
C THR A 287 -2.39 26.48 8.99
N PHE A 288 -1.91 25.27 8.71
CA PHE A 288 -1.93 24.63 7.39
C PHE A 288 -2.91 23.45 7.43
N PRO A 289 -4.09 23.57 6.78
CA PRO A 289 -4.92 22.41 6.48
C PRO A 289 -4.22 21.57 5.41
N VAL A 290 -3.84 20.35 5.76
CA VAL A 290 -3.09 19.43 4.90
C VAL A 290 -4.04 18.33 4.45
N VAL A 291 -4.45 18.33 3.19
CA VAL A 291 -5.44 17.39 2.64
C VAL A 291 -4.91 16.76 1.36
N GLN A 292 -5.11 15.45 1.18
CA GLN A 292 -4.72 14.76 -0.06
C GLN A 292 -5.46 15.35 -1.27
N GLY A 293 -4.73 15.62 -2.35
CA GLY A 293 -5.30 16.21 -3.55
C GLY A 293 -5.61 17.70 -3.44
N MET A 294 -5.14 18.42 -2.40
CA MET A 294 -5.50 19.84 -2.25
C MET A 294 -5.11 20.69 -3.48
N GLY A 295 -6.05 21.52 -3.96
CA GLY A 295 -5.82 22.42 -5.11
C GLY A 295 -4.88 23.59 -4.82
N TYR A 296 -4.82 24.02 -3.55
CA TYR A 296 -3.93 25.08 -3.07
C TYR A 296 -3.27 24.63 -1.77
N VAL A 297 -2.00 24.96 -1.60
CA VAL A 297 -1.41 24.97 -0.26
C VAL A 297 -1.85 26.25 0.43
N THR A 298 -2.41 26.11 1.63
CA THR A 298 -3.06 27.23 2.33
C THR A 298 -2.44 27.43 3.71
N GLY A 299 -2.05 28.66 4.03
CA GLY A 299 -1.68 29.10 5.37
C GLY A 299 -2.71 30.07 5.93
N VAL A 300 -3.28 29.76 7.10
CA VAL A 300 -4.20 30.61 7.85
C VAL A 300 -3.43 31.32 8.95
N TYR A 301 -3.20 32.62 8.77
CA TYR A 301 -2.37 33.44 9.65
C TYR A 301 -3.21 34.06 10.76
N ARG A 302 -2.64 34.09 11.97
CA ARG A 302 -3.20 34.79 13.13
C ARG A 302 -2.15 35.71 13.73
N ASP A 303 -2.39 37.02 13.62
CA ASP A 303 -1.58 38.09 14.21
C ASP A 303 -0.07 37.95 13.94
N LEU A 304 0.30 37.81 12.67
CA LEU A 304 1.69 37.65 12.23
C LEU A 304 2.01 38.65 11.12
N GLN A 305 3.29 38.91 10.84
CA GLN A 305 3.70 39.61 9.63
C GLN A 305 4.11 38.60 8.54
N PRO A 306 3.26 38.32 7.54
CA PRO A 306 3.51 37.26 6.58
C PRO A 306 4.68 37.60 5.68
N VAL A 307 5.49 36.58 5.40
CA VAL A 307 6.58 36.62 4.43
C VAL A 307 6.38 35.46 3.48
N VAL A 308 6.20 35.76 2.20
CA VAL A 308 6.18 34.75 1.12
C VAL A 308 7.55 34.76 0.48
N GLU A 309 8.26 33.64 0.59
CA GLU A 309 9.65 33.53 0.13
C GLU A 309 9.78 32.53 -1.02
N SER A 310 10.88 32.59 -1.76
CA SER A 310 11.23 31.59 -2.76
C SER A 310 12.73 31.29 -2.74
N GLY A 311 13.09 30.04 -2.46
CA GLY A 311 14.47 29.55 -2.57
C GLY A 311 14.95 29.46 -4.02
N THR A 312 14.03 29.56 -4.98
CA THR A 312 14.28 29.64 -6.43
C THR A 312 14.41 31.08 -6.94
N PHE A 313 14.17 32.08 -6.09
CA PHE A 313 14.09 33.51 -6.42
C PHE A 313 12.90 33.89 -7.34
N PHE A 314 12.37 35.09 -7.10
CA PHE A 314 11.39 35.79 -7.93
C PHE A 314 12.11 36.50 -9.07
N ARG A 315 11.85 36.06 -10.30
CA ARG A 315 12.21 36.80 -11.51
C ARG A 315 11.29 38.00 -11.72
N LYS A 316 10.00 37.82 -11.44
CA LYS A 316 8.95 38.85 -11.59
C LYS A 316 7.78 38.54 -10.66
N ILE A 317 7.20 39.58 -10.08
CA ILE A 317 5.90 39.51 -9.42
C ILE A 317 4.94 40.47 -10.13
N VAL A 318 3.75 39.98 -10.45
CA VAL A 318 2.68 40.80 -11.01
C VAL A 318 1.57 40.90 -9.99
N ASN A 319 1.24 42.12 -9.55
CA ASN A 319 -0.02 42.38 -8.86
C ASN A 319 -1.12 42.41 -9.91
N SER A 320 -2.00 41.42 -9.86
CA SER A 320 -3.06 41.21 -10.85
C SER A 320 -4.40 41.51 -10.18
N GLY A 321 -5.35 42.07 -10.93
CA GLY A 321 -6.64 42.49 -10.40
C GLY A 321 -7.33 41.41 -9.56
N SER A 322 -7.96 41.81 -8.46
CA SER A 322 -8.68 40.94 -7.54
C SER A 322 -9.70 40.06 -8.26
N PRO A 323 -9.64 38.72 -8.12
CA PRO A 323 -10.61 37.83 -8.79
C PRO A 323 -12.02 37.97 -8.19
N LYS A 324 -12.11 38.30 -6.90
CA LYS A 324 -13.35 38.55 -6.15
C LYS A 324 -13.10 39.64 -5.11
N SER A 325 -14.15 40.27 -4.62
CA SER A 325 -14.06 41.27 -3.55
C SER A 325 -13.36 40.69 -2.30
N GLY A 326 -12.37 41.41 -1.78
CA GLY A 326 -11.59 41.00 -0.61
C GLY A 326 -10.59 39.86 -0.87
N ILE A 327 -10.33 39.48 -2.12
CA ILE A 327 -9.29 38.52 -2.51
C ILE A 327 -8.27 39.25 -3.39
N PHE A 328 -7.01 39.27 -2.98
CA PHE A 328 -5.93 39.97 -3.68
C PHE A 328 -5.01 38.95 -4.32
N LYS A 329 -4.58 39.19 -5.56
CA LYS A 329 -3.90 38.21 -6.39
C LYS A 329 -2.53 38.70 -6.83
N TYR A 330 -1.55 37.80 -6.74
CA TYR A 330 -0.23 37.99 -7.30
C TYR A 330 0.15 36.78 -8.15
N GLN A 331 0.88 37.02 -9.24
CA GLN A 331 1.52 35.99 -10.03
C GLN A 331 3.02 36.02 -9.75
N LEU A 332 3.55 34.92 -9.25
CA LEU A 332 4.95 34.73 -8.91
C LEU A 332 5.63 33.99 -10.07
N TYR A 333 6.50 34.68 -10.80
CA TYR A 333 7.34 34.08 -11.83
C TYR A 333 8.69 33.79 -11.20
N LEU A 334 9.05 32.51 -11.08
CA LEU A 334 10.32 32.09 -10.48
C LEU A 334 11.42 31.99 -11.56
N GLU A 335 12.69 31.89 -11.13
CA GLU A 335 13.84 31.76 -12.05
C GLU A 335 13.92 30.38 -12.74
N ASP A 336 13.19 29.37 -12.27
CA ASP A 336 13.10 28.04 -12.90
C ASP A 336 12.03 27.95 -14.02
N ASP A 337 11.52 29.11 -14.45
CA ASP A 337 10.44 29.31 -15.41
C ASP A 337 9.05 28.86 -14.94
N THR A 338 8.88 28.47 -13.68
CA THR A 338 7.55 28.15 -13.14
C THR A 338 6.77 29.41 -12.78
N VAL A 339 5.44 29.31 -12.88
CA VAL A 339 4.50 30.36 -12.48
C VAL A 339 3.63 29.83 -11.35
N TRP A 340 3.52 30.60 -10.28
CA TRP A 340 2.67 30.30 -9.14
C TRP A 340 1.66 31.42 -8.92
N MET A 341 0.44 31.05 -8.59
CA MET A 341 -0.61 31.96 -8.16
C MET A 341 -0.53 32.11 -6.65
N LEU A 342 -0.58 33.35 -6.17
CA LEU A 342 -0.66 33.72 -4.76
C LEU A 342 -1.96 34.48 -4.55
N TYR A 343 -2.83 33.99 -3.68
CA TYR A 343 -4.05 34.67 -3.27
C TYR A 343 -3.96 35.03 -1.79
N VAL A 344 -4.22 36.30 -1.47
CA VAL A 344 -4.23 36.81 -0.10
C VAL A 344 -5.65 37.27 0.22
N VAL A 345 -6.17 36.75 1.33
CA VAL A 345 -7.54 36.98 1.80
C VAL A 345 -7.49 37.51 3.23
N PRO A 346 -7.34 38.83 3.42
CA PRO A 346 -7.31 39.46 4.74
C PRO A 346 -8.71 39.47 5.37
N ASP A 347 -8.82 39.20 6.67
CA ASP A 347 -10.11 39.16 7.37
C ASP A 347 -10.80 40.53 7.38
N ASN A 348 -10.02 41.60 7.50
CA ASN A 348 -10.51 42.98 7.44
C ASN A 348 -10.94 43.45 6.04
N GLY A 349 -10.75 42.61 5.01
CA GLY A 349 -11.14 42.87 3.62
C GLY A 349 -10.34 43.95 2.89
N ARG A 350 -9.32 44.55 3.52
CA ARG A 350 -8.50 45.62 2.94
C ARG A 350 -7.31 45.04 2.20
N ASP A 351 -6.88 45.70 1.13
CA ASP A 351 -5.70 45.28 0.40
C ASP A 351 -4.48 45.24 1.33
N PRO A 352 -3.79 44.09 1.46
CA PRO A 352 -2.67 43.93 2.38
C PRO A 352 -1.41 44.64 1.88
N GLN A 353 -1.36 45.06 0.61
CA GLN A 353 -0.27 45.84 0.03
C GLN A 353 1.12 45.20 0.25
N PHE A 354 1.24 43.92 -0.10
CA PHE A 354 2.51 43.19 -0.01
C PHE A 354 3.62 43.91 -0.79
N LYS A 355 4.81 43.99 -0.19
CA LYS A 355 5.98 44.69 -0.74
C LYS A 355 7.07 43.70 -1.07
N LEU A 356 7.66 43.84 -2.26
CA LEU A 356 8.85 43.10 -2.64
C LEU A 356 10.05 43.70 -1.90
N ILE A 357 10.64 42.95 -0.97
CA ILE A 357 11.76 43.40 -0.13
C ILE A 357 13.11 42.97 -0.75
N SER A 358 13.13 41.81 -1.39
CA SER A 358 14.28 41.29 -2.13
C SER A 358 13.79 40.46 -3.32
N ASN A 359 14.70 39.96 -4.15
CA ASN A 359 14.35 38.98 -5.18
C ASN A 359 13.95 37.60 -4.60
N SER A 360 13.92 37.41 -3.28
CA SER A 360 13.51 36.15 -2.63
C SER A 360 12.37 36.32 -1.64
N SER A 361 11.93 37.55 -1.35
CA SER A 361 11.02 37.83 -0.23
C SER A 361 9.97 38.90 -0.57
N LEU A 362 8.69 38.52 -0.42
CA LEU A 362 7.52 39.37 -0.52
C LEU A 362 6.84 39.47 0.85
N GLN A 363 6.84 40.66 1.45
CA GLN A 363 6.44 40.88 2.83
C GLN A 363 5.11 41.63 2.93
N GLY A 364 4.20 41.13 3.76
CA GLY A 364 2.91 41.76 4.05
C GLY A 364 2.92 42.67 5.28
N PRO A 365 1.73 43.14 5.72
CA PRO A 365 1.60 44.06 6.84
C PRO A 365 1.78 43.33 8.18
N SER A 366 2.24 44.04 9.21
CA SER A 366 2.32 43.50 10.59
C SER A 366 0.92 43.24 11.16
N GLY A 367 0.79 42.22 12.02
CA GLY A 367 -0.49 41.88 12.65
C GLY A 367 -1.55 41.38 11.66
N PHE A 368 -1.12 40.81 10.54
CA PHE A 368 -2.02 40.23 9.55
C PHE A 368 -2.76 39.03 10.14
N THR A 369 -4.08 39.02 9.92
CA THR A 369 -4.94 37.87 10.14
C THR A 369 -5.76 37.64 8.88
N GLY A 370 -5.76 36.40 8.40
CA GLY A 370 -6.37 36.03 7.13
C GLY A 370 -5.71 34.81 6.52
N THR A 371 -6.02 34.54 5.26
CA THR A 371 -5.53 33.35 4.55
C THR A 371 -4.60 33.73 3.42
N ILE A 372 -3.54 32.94 3.21
CA ILE A 372 -2.65 33.00 2.04
C ILE A 372 -2.67 31.63 1.36
N GLN A 373 -2.98 31.61 0.07
CA GLN A 373 -3.06 30.40 -0.74
C GLN A 373 -2.07 30.45 -1.89
N VAL A 374 -1.38 29.34 -2.15
CA VAL A 374 -0.46 29.20 -3.27
C VAL A 374 -0.77 27.96 -4.11
N ALA A 375 -0.72 28.12 -5.43
CA ALA A 375 -0.89 27.03 -6.37
C ALA A 375 0.00 27.23 -7.60
N LYS A 376 0.59 26.16 -8.10
CA LYS A 376 1.35 26.17 -9.35
C LYS A 376 0.40 26.29 -10.54
N ASN A 377 0.69 27.19 -11.48
CA ASN A 377 -0.07 27.39 -12.70
C ASN A 377 0.69 26.88 -13.94
N PRO A 378 0.37 25.67 -14.44
CA PRO A 378 1.00 25.13 -15.64
C PRO A 378 0.37 25.62 -16.95
N ALA A 379 -0.78 26.29 -16.91
CA ALA A 379 -1.65 26.53 -18.07
C ALA A 379 -1.81 28.03 -18.43
N GLY A 380 -0.87 28.88 -17.99
CA GLY A 380 -0.84 30.30 -18.33
C GLY A 380 -2.17 31.01 -17.99
N GLN A 381 -2.72 31.77 -18.94
CA GLN A 381 -3.95 32.54 -18.74
C GLN A 381 -5.19 31.67 -18.47
N THR A 382 -5.27 30.47 -19.08
CA THR A 382 -6.38 29.54 -18.83
C THR A 382 -6.32 29.02 -17.40
N GLY A 383 -5.12 28.64 -16.93
CA GLY A 383 -4.91 28.22 -15.56
C GLY A 383 -5.16 29.34 -14.55
N GLU A 384 -4.78 30.59 -14.87
CA GLU A 384 -5.07 31.75 -14.03
C GLU A 384 -6.57 31.91 -13.78
N LYS A 385 -7.38 31.96 -14.85
CA LYS A 385 -8.85 32.06 -14.73
C LYS A 385 -9.45 30.89 -13.95
N PHE A 386 -8.91 29.70 -14.13
CA PHE A 386 -9.36 28.52 -13.41
C PHE A 386 -9.09 28.62 -11.90
N PHE A 387 -7.86 28.97 -11.50
CA PHE A 387 -7.54 29.17 -10.10
C PHE A 387 -8.25 30.40 -9.49
N ASP A 388 -8.57 31.43 -10.29
CA ASP A 388 -9.34 32.59 -9.83
C ASP A 388 -10.75 32.17 -9.38
N ASN A 389 -11.39 31.25 -10.10
CA ASN A 389 -12.76 30.81 -9.82
C ASN A 389 -12.92 30.15 -8.45
N SER A 390 -11.87 29.50 -7.95
CA SER A 390 -11.85 28.79 -6.67
C SER A 390 -11.00 29.46 -5.60
N ALA A 391 -10.44 30.64 -5.89
CA ALA A 391 -9.68 31.41 -4.92
C ALA A 391 -10.56 31.79 -3.71
N GLY A 392 -9.97 31.70 -2.52
CA GLY A 392 -10.58 32.03 -1.24
C GLY A 392 -11.09 30.85 -0.43
N VAL A 393 -11.20 29.65 -1.04
CA VAL A 393 -11.64 28.43 -0.34
C VAL A 393 -10.60 27.31 -0.42
N TYR A 394 -10.63 26.40 0.54
CA TYR A 394 -9.69 25.29 0.65
C TYR A 394 -10.31 24.13 1.44
N PRO A 395 -9.87 22.88 1.20
CA PRO A 395 -10.34 21.73 1.97
C PRO A 395 -9.72 21.75 3.37
N VAL A 396 -10.45 21.26 4.37
CA VAL A 396 -9.97 21.10 5.75
C VAL A 396 -10.09 19.68 6.28
N ALA A 397 -10.99 18.88 5.70
CA ALA A 397 -11.19 17.48 6.03
C ALA A 397 -11.77 16.73 4.83
N GLY A 398 -11.64 15.41 4.81
CA GLY A 398 -12.26 14.53 3.83
C GLY A 398 -12.94 13.34 4.49
N THR A 399 -13.96 12.80 3.85
CA THR A 399 -14.68 11.59 4.26
C THR A 399 -14.92 10.69 3.06
N VAL A 400 -14.98 9.38 3.28
CA VAL A 400 -15.35 8.39 2.27
C VAL A 400 -16.69 7.74 2.62
N SER A 401 -17.51 7.47 1.60
CA SER A 401 -18.71 6.66 1.71
C SER A 401 -18.79 5.73 0.50
N GLY A 402 -19.48 4.60 0.60
CA GLY A 402 -19.53 3.66 -0.51
C GLY A 402 -20.56 2.57 -0.32
N ASN A 403 -21.00 2.03 -1.45
CA ASN A 403 -22.04 1.02 -1.51
C ASN A 403 -21.76 0.01 -2.62
N VAL A 404 -22.20 -1.22 -2.43
CA VAL A 404 -22.15 -2.30 -3.42
C VAL A 404 -23.56 -2.78 -3.74
N SER A 405 -23.84 -2.99 -5.03
CA SER A 405 -25.09 -3.57 -5.52
C SER A 405 -24.76 -4.58 -6.61
N GLY A 406 -24.93 -5.87 -6.33
CA GLY A 406 -24.48 -6.94 -7.21
C GLY A 406 -22.98 -6.86 -7.48
N THR A 407 -22.58 -6.92 -8.75
CA THR A 407 -21.17 -6.84 -9.19
C THR A 407 -20.68 -5.41 -9.43
N SER A 408 -21.45 -4.39 -9.05
CA SER A 408 -21.11 -2.99 -9.20
C SER A 408 -20.99 -2.32 -7.83
N GLY A 409 -20.04 -1.41 -7.70
CA GLY A 409 -19.83 -0.62 -6.51
C GLY A 409 -19.67 0.86 -6.84
N THR A 410 -20.09 1.73 -5.92
CA THR A 410 -19.76 3.16 -5.96
C THR A 410 -19.09 3.57 -4.65
N TYR A 411 -18.11 4.44 -4.72
CA TYR A 411 -17.56 5.11 -3.55
C TYR A 411 -17.36 6.59 -3.86
N SER A 412 -17.46 7.44 -2.84
CA SER A 412 -17.30 8.88 -3.01
C SER A 412 -16.37 9.45 -1.96
N LEU A 413 -15.50 10.35 -2.41
CA LEU A 413 -14.71 11.23 -1.55
C LEU A 413 -15.42 12.58 -1.49
N SER A 414 -15.66 13.05 -0.27
CA SER A 414 -16.32 14.34 -0.03
C SER A 414 -15.46 15.18 0.91
N TRP A 415 -15.38 16.49 0.66
CA TRP A 415 -14.53 17.40 1.43
C TRP A 415 -15.36 18.43 2.17
N THR A 416 -15.00 18.64 3.44
CA THR A 416 -15.39 19.85 4.15
C THR A 416 -14.42 20.95 3.75
N LYS A 417 -14.94 22.12 3.39
CA LYS A 417 -14.14 23.28 2.98
C LYS A 417 -14.37 24.49 3.89
N ALA A 418 -13.35 25.33 3.99
CA ALA A 418 -13.38 26.60 4.71
C ALA A 418 -12.90 27.75 3.81
N GLY A 419 -12.90 28.96 4.35
CA GLY A 419 -12.43 30.17 3.66
C GLY A 419 -13.54 31.17 3.32
N ARG A 420 -13.17 32.24 2.62
CA ARG A 420 -14.09 33.34 2.25
C ARG A 420 -15.04 32.89 1.14
N ASN A 421 -16.33 33.18 1.31
CA ASN A 421 -17.39 32.79 0.38
C ASN A 421 -17.47 31.27 0.15
N SER A 422 -17.24 30.47 1.20
CA SER A 422 -17.21 29.01 1.13
C SER A 422 -18.53 28.39 0.68
N SER A 423 -19.68 29.03 0.93
CA SER A 423 -21.00 28.58 0.47
C SER A 423 -21.11 28.51 -1.05
N ASP A 424 -20.53 29.49 -1.76
CA ASP A 424 -20.83 29.73 -3.18
C ASP A 424 -19.60 29.59 -4.09
N THR A 425 -18.41 29.41 -3.50
CA THR A 425 -17.17 29.22 -4.27
C THR A 425 -16.88 27.73 -4.45
N PRO A 426 -16.69 27.25 -5.70
CA PRO A 426 -16.35 25.86 -5.96
C PRO A 426 -14.96 25.50 -5.45
N LEU A 427 -14.78 24.29 -4.91
CA LEU A 427 -13.48 23.74 -4.56
C LEU A 427 -12.78 23.16 -5.80
N ILE A 428 -11.44 23.22 -5.83
CA ILE A 428 -10.61 22.44 -6.76
C ILE A 428 -9.82 21.42 -5.95
N MET A 429 -9.84 20.18 -6.42
CA MET A 429 -9.04 19.07 -5.90
C MET A 429 -8.33 18.38 -7.09
N PHE A 430 -7.17 17.77 -6.83
CA PHE A 430 -6.37 17.04 -7.82
C PHE A 430 -6.60 15.54 -7.69
N ALA A 431 -7.15 14.95 -8.74
CA ALA A 431 -7.47 13.53 -8.82
C ALA A 431 -6.32 12.73 -9.44
N LEU A 432 -5.91 11.64 -8.80
CA LEU A 432 -4.94 10.69 -9.35
C LEU A 432 -5.49 9.96 -10.59
N PRO A 433 -4.64 9.41 -11.49
CA PRO A 433 -5.09 8.74 -12.71
C PRO A 433 -6.16 7.66 -12.51
N HIS A 434 -6.07 6.85 -11.44
CA HIS A 434 -7.05 5.79 -11.18
C HIS A 434 -8.43 6.35 -10.78
N HIS A 435 -8.50 7.51 -10.12
CA HIS A 435 -9.76 8.21 -9.84
C HIS A 435 -10.43 8.65 -11.15
N VAL A 436 -9.66 9.30 -12.04
CA VAL A 436 -10.20 9.79 -13.32
C VAL A 436 -10.76 8.65 -14.15
N GLN A 437 -10.13 7.47 -14.11
CA GLN A 437 -10.59 6.26 -14.81
C GLN A 437 -11.85 5.63 -14.22
N SER A 438 -12.20 5.93 -12.97
CA SER A 438 -13.38 5.38 -12.30
C SER A 438 -14.47 6.41 -12.05
N PHE A 439 -14.27 7.70 -12.36
CA PHE A 439 -15.32 8.70 -12.19
C PHE A 439 -16.63 8.32 -12.87
N ASP A 440 -17.72 8.61 -12.18
CA ASP A 440 -19.03 8.65 -12.82
C ASP A 440 -19.11 9.80 -13.84
N ARG A 441 -20.19 9.82 -14.62
CA ARG A 441 -20.37 10.80 -15.70
C ARG A 441 -20.34 12.25 -15.18
N ASP A 442 -20.96 12.51 -14.03
CA ASP A 442 -21.10 13.87 -13.48
C ASP A 442 -19.78 14.38 -12.88
N THR A 443 -19.00 13.50 -12.24
CA THR A 443 -17.66 13.84 -11.74
C THR A 443 -16.69 14.03 -12.89
N LEU A 444 -16.72 13.16 -13.90
CA LEU A 444 -15.88 13.29 -15.09
C LEU A 444 -16.16 14.59 -15.86
N GLY A 445 -17.43 15.02 -15.94
CA GLY A 445 -17.82 16.28 -16.56
C GLY A 445 -17.26 17.54 -15.88
N ARG A 446 -16.70 17.41 -14.67
CA ARG A 446 -16.05 18.50 -13.91
C ARG A 446 -14.52 18.40 -13.90
N ALA A 447 -13.95 17.37 -14.52
CA ALA A 447 -12.50 17.27 -14.74
C ALA A 447 -12.05 18.31 -15.78
N THR A 448 -10.81 18.78 -15.66
CA THR A 448 -10.24 19.80 -16.55
C THR A 448 -8.96 19.33 -17.24
N ASP A 449 -8.46 20.14 -18.17
CA ASP A 449 -7.18 19.88 -18.83
C ASP A 449 -5.95 20.30 -17.99
N ILE A 450 -6.17 20.87 -16.80
CA ILE A 450 -5.07 21.28 -15.92
C ILE A 450 -4.54 20.06 -15.18
N ARG A 451 -3.27 19.76 -15.45
CA ARG A 451 -2.57 18.61 -14.88
C ARG A 451 -1.28 19.03 -14.21
N LEU A 452 -0.98 18.38 -13.10
CA LEU A 452 0.27 18.51 -12.38
C LEU A 452 0.85 17.13 -12.12
N ARG A 453 2.16 17.01 -12.26
CA ARG A 453 2.84 15.74 -12.04
C ARG A 453 2.82 15.40 -10.54
N THR A 454 2.43 14.18 -10.22
CA THR A 454 2.67 13.59 -8.91
C THR A 454 4.09 13.03 -8.85
N THR A 455 4.62 12.84 -7.65
CA THR A 455 5.97 12.30 -7.49
C THR A 455 6.13 10.90 -8.06
N THR A 456 5.15 10.00 -7.87
CA THR A 456 5.27 8.58 -8.27
C THR A 456 4.04 7.94 -8.92
N LYS A 457 2.97 8.71 -9.19
CA LYS A 457 1.66 8.19 -9.66
C LYS A 457 1.17 8.86 -10.96
N GLY A 458 2.08 9.32 -11.81
CA GLY A 458 1.75 10.00 -13.07
C GLY A 458 1.20 11.42 -12.87
N ASN A 459 0.32 11.88 -13.77
CA ASN A 459 -0.23 13.22 -13.70
C ASN A 459 -1.58 13.24 -12.98
N ALA A 460 -1.69 14.04 -11.92
CA ALA A 460 -2.97 14.34 -11.29
C ALA A 460 -3.73 15.39 -12.11
N THR A 461 -5.05 15.27 -12.17
CA THR A 461 -5.95 16.13 -12.94
C THR A 461 -6.76 17.00 -12.00
N ALA A 462 -6.82 18.32 -12.25
CA ALA A 462 -7.66 19.21 -11.47
C ALA A 462 -9.13 18.98 -11.80
N VAL A 463 -9.96 18.80 -10.77
CA VAL A 463 -11.40 18.54 -10.86
C VAL A 463 -12.13 19.51 -9.93
N ILE A 464 -13.20 20.12 -10.44
CA ILE A 464 -14.02 21.03 -9.67
C ILE A 464 -15.04 20.24 -8.83
N GLY A 465 -15.08 20.50 -7.53
CA GLY A 465 -16.15 20.00 -6.66
C GLY A 465 -15.76 19.64 -5.25
N ASP A 466 -16.79 19.66 -4.39
CA ASP A 466 -16.67 19.26 -2.99
C ASP A 466 -16.92 17.76 -2.78
N ARG A 467 -17.29 17.05 -3.85
CA ARG A 467 -17.53 15.60 -3.86
C ARG A 467 -17.20 15.00 -5.22
N TRP A 468 -16.52 13.86 -5.21
CA TRP A 468 -16.28 13.00 -6.35
C TRP A 468 -16.94 11.65 -6.13
N VAL A 469 -17.53 11.10 -7.19
CA VAL A 469 -18.10 9.75 -7.18
C VAL A 469 -17.32 8.89 -8.17
N MET A 470 -16.84 7.77 -7.68
CA MET A 470 -16.15 6.74 -8.43
C MET A 470 -17.02 5.49 -8.49
N SER A 471 -16.97 4.80 -9.63
CA SER A 471 -17.73 3.60 -9.94
C SER A 471 -16.77 2.48 -10.30
N GLU A 472 -16.90 1.36 -9.60
CA GLU A 472 -16.20 0.13 -9.89
C GLU A 472 -17.18 -0.92 -10.43
N GLN A 473 -16.74 -1.63 -11.46
CA GLN A 473 -17.52 -2.67 -12.14
C GLN A 473 -16.78 -3.99 -12.03
N ASN A 474 -17.50 -5.10 -12.20
CA ASN A 474 -16.94 -6.45 -12.13
C ASN A 474 -16.26 -6.72 -10.77
N LEU A 475 -16.94 -6.35 -9.68
CA LEU A 475 -16.52 -6.73 -8.33
C LEU A 475 -16.51 -8.27 -8.23
N PRO A 476 -15.51 -8.88 -7.56
CA PRO A 476 -15.34 -10.33 -7.49
C PRO A 476 -16.29 -10.97 -6.46
N THR A 477 -17.60 -10.75 -6.59
CA THR A 477 -18.58 -11.14 -5.57
C THR A 477 -18.72 -12.65 -5.40
N ASP A 478 -18.51 -13.43 -6.47
CA ASP A 478 -18.61 -14.89 -6.48
C ASP A 478 -17.31 -15.62 -6.02
N MET A 479 -16.20 -14.88 -5.91
CA MET A 479 -14.90 -15.40 -5.47
C MET A 479 -14.99 -15.96 -4.04
N GLY A 480 -14.46 -17.16 -3.85
CA GLY A 480 -14.33 -17.86 -2.56
C GLY A 480 -12.93 -18.43 -2.37
N PHE A 481 -12.80 -19.50 -1.60
CA PHE A 481 -11.49 -20.15 -1.35
C PHE A 481 -10.99 -21.03 -2.51
N ALA A 482 -11.87 -21.49 -3.39
CA ALA A 482 -11.49 -22.32 -4.52
C ALA A 482 -10.73 -21.51 -5.59
N PRO A 483 -9.98 -22.17 -6.48
CA PRO A 483 -9.40 -21.53 -7.65
C PRO A 483 -10.43 -20.67 -8.37
N TRP A 484 -10.02 -19.48 -8.78
CA TRP A 484 -10.91 -18.47 -9.35
C TRP A 484 -10.16 -17.61 -10.36
N SER A 485 -10.86 -17.17 -11.41
CA SER A 485 -10.41 -16.09 -12.27
C SER A 485 -11.61 -15.25 -12.74
N PRO A 486 -11.40 -14.00 -13.21
CA PRO A 486 -12.48 -13.20 -13.76
C PRO A 486 -13.18 -13.85 -14.96
N LEU A 487 -12.50 -14.76 -15.67
CA LEU A 487 -13.01 -15.43 -16.86
C LEU A 487 -13.80 -16.69 -16.55
N ILE A 488 -13.38 -17.46 -15.54
CA ILE A 488 -13.93 -18.79 -15.24
C ILE A 488 -14.92 -18.72 -14.06
N GLY A 489 -14.74 -17.77 -13.15
CA GLY A 489 -15.46 -17.74 -11.88
C GLY A 489 -14.93 -18.80 -10.90
N ASN A 490 -15.75 -19.15 -9.91
CA ASN A 490 -15.38 -20.01 -8.79
C ASN A 490 -15.41 -21.51 -9.15
N ILE A 491 -14.24 -22.17 -9.17
CA ILE A 491 -14.11 -23.58 -9.57
C ILE A 491 -14.11 -24.49 -8.33
N LYS A 492 -15.29 -24.99 -7.96
CA LYS A 492 -15.49 -25.79 -6.74
C LYS A 492 -15.25 -27.30 -6.89
N ALA A 493 -15.07 -27.79 -8.13
CA ALA A 493 -14.87 -29.20 -8.42
C ALA A 493 -13.68 -29.37 -9.35
N LEU A 494 -12.75 -30.24 -8.95
CA LEU A 494 -11.60 -30.63 -9.76
C LEU A 494 -11.89 -31.93 -10.53
N SER A 495 -11.13 -32.20 -11.59
CA SER A 495 -11.23 -33.48 -12.30
C SER A 495 -10.83 -34.65 -11.39
N GLY A 496 -11.38 -35.84 -11.62
CA GLY A 496 -11.00 -37.04 -10.85
C GLY A 496 -9.52 -37.41 -10.97
N THR A 497 -8.85 -36.98 -12.05
CA THR A 497 -7.38 -37.09 -12.18
C THR A 497 -6.66 -36.12 -11.25
N ALA A 498 -7.08 -34.86 -11.20
CA ALA A 498 -6.51 -33.88 -10.29
C ALA A 498 -6.71 -34.25 -8.82
N GLN A 499 -7.91 -34.71 -8.46
CA GLN A 499 -8.22 -35.16 -7.11
C GLN A 499 -7.32 -36.32 -6.67
N ARG A 500 -7.13 -37.33 -7.51
CA ARG A 500 -6.21 -38.45 -7.21
C ARG A 500 -4.78 -37.97 -7.00
N ALA A 501 -4.26 -37.14 -7.90
CA ALA A 501 -2.90 -36.62 -7.77
C ALA A 501 -2.70 -35.78 -6.49
N ILE A 502 -3.72 -35.01 -6.06
CA ILE A 502 -3.70 -34.29 -4.79
C ILE A 502 -3.71 -35.27 -3.61
N LEU A 503 -4.57 -36.29 -3.65
CA LEU A 503 -4.69 -37.30 -2.59
C LEU A 503 -3.42 -38.15 -2.44
N ASP A 504 -2.69 -38.39 -3.54
CA ASP A 504 -1.40 -39.10 -3.50
C ASP A 504 -0.32 -38.31 -2.74
N VAL A 505 -0.39 -36.97 -2.76
CA VAL A 505 0.54 -36.07 -2.06
C VAL A 505 0.08 -35.77 -0.63
N ALA A 506 -1.22 -35.87 -0.35
CA ALA A 506 -1.82 -35.44 0.91
C ALA A 506 -1.18 -36.04 2.17
N PRO A 507 -0.84 -37.35 2.25
CA PRO A 507 -0.18 -37.91 3.42
C PRO A 507 1.14 -37.22 3.75
N LEU A 508 1.91 -36.79 2.76
CA LEU A 508 3.19 -36.12 2.96
C LEU A 508 3.01 -34.69 3.48
N GLU A 509 2.15 -33.88 2.85
CA GLU A 509 2.02 -32.48 3.26
C GLU A 509 1.19 -32.29 4.53
N LEU A 510 0.16 -33.11 4.78
CA LEU A 510 -0.66 -33.02 6.00
C LEU A 510 0.08 -33.50 7.25
N GLN A 511 1.14 -34.30 7.11
CA GLN A 511 1.99 -34.76 8.22
C GLN A 511 3.13 -33.78 8.57
N GLN A 512 3.27 -32.67 7.84
CA GLN A 512 4.21 -31.61 8.24
C GLN A 512 3.89 -31.11 9.65
N SER A 513 4.93 -30.77 10.43
CA SER A 513 4.72 -30.20 11.77
C SER A 513 4.16 -28.79 11.70
N ILE A 514 2.84 -28.67 11.89
CA ILE A 514 2.14 -27.38 11.99
C ILE A 514 2.62 -26.60 13.21
N GLU A 515 2.84 -27.27 14.35
CA GLU A 515 3.38 -26.66 15.57
C GLU A 515 4.71 -25.95 15.30
N ASN A 516 5.70 -26.63 14.73
CA ASN A 516 7.04 -26.07 14.54
C ASN A 516 7.07 -24.95 13.50
N GLN A 517 6.22 -25.03 12.48
CA GLN A 517 6.14 -24.00 11.43
C GLN A 517 5.33 -22.77 11.85
N THR A 518 4.50 -22.86 12.90
CA THR A 518 3.64 -21.76 13.36
C THR A 518 4.06 -21.16 14.70
N ASN A 519 4.90 -21.84 15.49
CA ASN A 519 5.39 -21.34 16.77
C ASN A 519 6.67 -20.51 16.62
N LEU A 520 6.59 -19.43 15.85
CA LEU A 520 7.73 -18.60 15.48
C LEU A 520 7.76 -17.28 16.27
N ASN A 521 8.89 -16.59 16.20
CA ASN A 521 9.13 -15.29 16.84
C ASN A 521 8.66 -14.09 15.99
N SER A 522 7.70 -14.31 15.10
CA SER A 522 7.20 -13.30 14.15
C SER A 522 5.73 -13.53 13.85
N MET A 523 4.94 -12.45 13.86
CA MET A 523 3.56 -12.48 13.39
C MET A 523 3.52 -12.78 11.89
N TYR A 524 4.45 -12.22 11.10
CA TYR A 524 4.53 -12.46 9.66
C TYR A 524 4.69 -13.95 9.32
N TYR A 525 5.77 -14.58 9.79
CA TYR A 525 6.06 -15.97 9.42
C TYR A 525 5.06 -16.96 10.01
N SER A 526 4.62 -16.74 11.25
CA SER A 526 3.59 -17.59 11.87
C SER A 526 2.26 -17.48 11.11
N GLY A 527 1.86 -16.25 10.74
CA GLY A 527 0.67 -16.00 9.94
C GLY A 527 0.74 -16.72 8.59
N LYS A 528 1.86 -16.58 7.87
CA LYS A 528 2.09 -17.27 6.59
C LYS A 528 1.91 -18.78 6.71
N ALA A 529 2.49 -19.41 7.72
CA ALA A 529 2.32 -20.85 7.96
C ALA A 529 0.87 -21.22 8.30
N LEU A 530 0.19 -20.47 9.16
CA LEU A 530 -1.22 -20.72 9.49
C LEU A 530 -2.10 -20.65 8.24
N SER A 531 -1.91 -19.64 7.41
CA SER A 531 -2.64 -19.46 6.14
C SER A 531 -2.33 -20.58 5.13
N LYS A 532 -1.06 -20.97 5.00
CA LYS A 532 -0.63 -22.13 4.20
C LYS A 532 -1.39 -23.39 4.62
N PHE A 533 -1.35 -23.73 5.91
CA PHE A 533 -1.97 -24.97 6.40
C PHE A 533 -3.49 -24.93 6.31
N ALA A 534 -4.12 -23.80 6.60
CA ALA A 534 -5.56 -23.62 6.40
C ALA A 534 -5.93 -23.88 4.93
N THR A 535 -5.20 -23.29 3.99
CA THR A 535 -5.44 -23.47 2.55
C THR A 535 -5.21 -24.91 2.10
N LEU A 536 -4.13 -25.56 2.57
CA LEU A 536 -3.84 -26.98 2.32
C LEU A 536 -4.98 -27.89 2.80
N ILE A 537 -5.38 -27.73 4.07
CA ILE A 537 -6.41 -28.55 4.73
C ILE A 537 -7.75 -28.38 4.01
N TRP A 538 -8.14 -27.13 3.71
CA TRP A 538 -9.35 -26.85 2.96
C TRP A 538 -9.31 -27.44 1.55
N THR A 539 -8.17 -27.36 0.87
CA THR A 539 -7.99 -27.94 -0.48
C THR A 539 -8.22 -29.44 -0.47
N VAL A 540 -7.60 -30.17 0.46
CA VAL A 540 -7.79 -31.63 0.56
C VAL A 540 -9.24 -31.95 0.94
N SER A 541 -9.78 -31.29 1.96
CA SER A 541 -11.15 -31.53 2.43
C SER A 541 -12.19 -31.29 1.33
N ASP A 542 -12.22 -30.08 0.78
CA ASP A 542 -13.35 -29.59 0.00
C ASP A 542 -13.19 -29.88 -1.49
N LEU A 543 -12.00 -29.69 -2.07
CA LEU A 543 -11.80 -29.87 -3.52
C LEU A 543 -11.62 -31.33 -3.94
N THR A 544 -11.30 -32.21 -2.99
CA THR A 544 -11.26 -33.68 -3.21
C THR A 544 -12.41 -34.41 -2.55
N ASN A 545 -13.34 -33.70 -1.89
CA ASN A 545 -14.46 -34.28 -1.15
C ASN A 545 -14.03 -35.36 -0.13
N SER A 546 -12.93 -35.10 0.58
CA SER A 546 -12.27 -36.04 1.49
C SER A 546 -11.98 -35.44 2.88
N PRO A 547 -13.01 -34.93 3.59
CA PRO A 547 -12.82 -34.24 4.88
C PRO A 547 -12.13 -35.11 5.95
N GLY A 548 -12.39 -36.42 5.95
CA GLY A 548 -11.80 -37.34 6.92
C GLY A 548 -10.27 -37.43 6.86
N ILE A 549 -9.66 -37.17 5.69
CA ILE A 549 -8.20 -37.22 5.52
C ILE A 549 -7.52 -35.99 6.16
N ALA A 550 -8.18 -34.84 6.13
CA ALA A 550 -7.62 -33.58 6.62
C ALA A 550 -8.00 -33.28 8.09
N GLN A 551 -8.83 -34.11 8.71
CA GLN A 551 -9.45 -33.86 10.01
C GLN A 551 -8.44 -33.68 11.16
N ASP A 552 -7.41 -34.52 11.23
CA ASP A 552 -6.39 -34.44 12.29
C ASP A 552 -5.54 -33.17 12.15
N ALA A 553 -5.15 -32.84 10.91
CA ALA A 553 -4.43 -31.61 10.60
C ALA A 553 -5.27 -30.36 10.92
N LEU A 554 -6.60 -30.40 10.70
CA LEU A 554 -7.50 -29.31 11.11
C LEU A 554 -7.52 -29.11 12.63
N GLN A 555 -7.57 -30.19 13.42
CA GLN A 555 -7.54 -30.07 14.87
C GLN A 555 -6.21 -29.51 15.37
N GLU A 556 -5.10 -29.95 14.77
CA GLU A 556 -3.77 -29.42 15.08
C GLU A 556 -3.63 -27.94 14.69
N LEU A 557 -4.15 -27.53 13.52
CA LEU A 557 -4.19 -26.14 13.10
C LEU A 557 -4.98 -25.27 14.08
N LYS A 558 -6.16 -25.72 14.53
CA LYS A 558 -6.97 -25.01 15.53
C LYS A 558 -6.21 -24.87 16.86
N ARG A 559 -5.51 -25.92 17.29
CA ARG A 559 -4.66 -25.89 18.49
C ARG A 559 -3.54 -24.85 18.34
N CYS A 560 -2.83 -24.84 17.20
CA CYS A 560 -1.78 -23.87 16.92
C CYS A 560 -2.31 -22.44 16.85
N PHE A 561 -3.46 -22.22 16.19
CA PHE A 561 -4.11 -20.90 16.13
C PHE A 561 -4.51 -20.40 17.52
N SER A 562 -4.99 -21.30 18.40
CA SER A 562 -5.40 -20.94 19.76
C SER A 562 -4.27 -20.28 20.59
N ARG A 563 -3.00 -20.58 20.28
CA ARG A 563 -1.84 -19.89 20.87
C ARG A 563 -1.95 -18.38 20.69
N PHE A 564 -2.31 -17.93 19.49
CA PHE A 564 -2.41 -16.52 19.13
C PHE A 564 -3.69 -15.89 19.67
N ALA A 565 -4.83 -16.58 19.55
CA ALA A 565 -6.10 -16.10 20.11
C ALA A 565 -6.04 -15.91 21.64
N GLN A 566 -5.29 -16.77 22.33
CA GLN A 566 -5.01 -16.67 23.76
C GLN A 566 -3.82 -15.75 24.11
N ASN A 567 -3.17 -15.17 23.09
CA ASN A 567 -2.06 -14.24 23.20
C ASN A 567 -0.82 -14.83 23.92
N ARG A 568 -0.46 -16.08 23.58
CA ARG A 568 0.62 -16.89 24.19
C ARG A 568 1.81 -17.18 23.25
N GLN A 569 1.84 -16.57 22.08
CA GLN A 569 2.98 -16.67 21.16
C GLN A 569 4.24 -16.01 21.76
N GLN A 570 5.41 -16.28 21.19
CA GLN A 570 6.71 -15.84 21.74
C GLN A 570 6.77 -14.33 22.00
N PHE A 571 6.22 -13.54 21.07
CA PHE A 571 5.97 -12.10 21.26
C PHE A 571 4.46 -11.84 21.21
N PRO A 572 3.79 -11.81 22.38
CA PRO A 572 2.37 -11.49 22.48
C PRO A 572 2.03 -10.15 21.81
N LEU A 573 0.78 -9.97 21.41
CA LEU A 573 0.26 -8.66 21.03
C LEU A 573 0.03 -7.83 22.30
N ALA A 574 0.34 -6.55 22.21
CA ALA A 574 -0.04 -5.53 23.17
C ALA A 574 -0.93 -4.49 22.48
N TYR A 575 -1.93 -4.00 23.21
CA TYR A 575 -2.68 -2.83 22.76
C TYR A 575 -1.89 -1.57 23.14
N ASP A 576 -1.34 -0.89 22.15
CA ASP A 576 -0.73 0.41 22.34
C ASP A 576 -1.81 1.48 22.53
N SER A 577 -1.82 2.08 23.72
CA SER A 577 -2.73 3.17 24.08
C SER A 577 -2.26 4.55 23.63
N VAL A 578 -1.02 4.69 23.12
CA VAL A 578 -0.46 5.94 22.58
C VAL A 578 -0.98 6.19 21.17
N TRP A 579 -0.71 5.28 20.23
CA TRP A 579 -1.14 5.37 18.83
C TRP A 579 -2.43 4.59 18.52
N LYS A 580 -2.99 3.90 19.53
CA LYS A 580 -4.29 3.22 19.48
C LYS A 580 -4.32 2.09 18.44
N GLY A 581 -3.65 0.98 18.74
CA GLY A 581 -3.66 -0.22 17.90
C GLY A 581 -3.06 -1.44 18.59
N VAL A 582 -3.09 -2.61 17.93
CA VAL A 582 -2.45 -3.83 18.44
C VAL A 582 -1.13 -4.07 17.72
N VAL A 583 -0.07 -4.25 18.51
CA VAL A 583 1.32 -4.38 18.02
C VAL A 583 1.99 -5.59 18.65
N SER A 584 2.89 -6.23 17.93
CA SER A 584 3.82 -7.24 18.45
C SER A 584 4.70 -6.64 19.55
N THR A 585 4.94 -7.38 20.62
CA THR A 585 5.85 -6.92 21.69
C THR A 585 7.33 -7.02 21.31
N ALA A 586 7.67 -7.56 20.13
CA ALA A 586 9.05 -7.82 19.72
C ALA A 586 9.97 -6.58 19.81
N GLY A 587 9.47 -5.41 19.39
CA GLY A 587 10.25 -4.17 19.39
C GLY A 587 10.36 -3.46 20.74
N TYR A 588 9.62 -3.88 21.77
CA TYR A 588 9.75 -3.29 23.13
C TYR A 588 11.08 -3.64 23.80
N GLY A 589 11.83 -4.62 23.26
CA GLY A 589 13.19 -4.96 23.69
C GLY A 589 14.28 -4.01 23.17
N GLY A 590 13.92 -2.99 22.36
CA GLY A 590 14.84 -1.98 21.83
C GLY A 590 15.24 -2.16 20.36
N ASP A 591 14.82 -3.26 19.72
CA ASP A 591 14.98 -3.45 18.26
C ASP A 591 13.66 -3.14 17.55
N LEU A 592 13.50 -1.90 17.09
CA LEU A 592 12.28 -1.48 16.40
C LEU A 592 12.08 -2.17 15.04
N ASN A 593 13.09 -2.86 14.49
CA ASN A 593 12.99 -3.62 13.24
C ASN A 593 12.58 -5.08 13.48
N ALA A 594 12.52 -5.53 14.74
CA ALA A 594 12.06 -6.87 15.06
C ALA A 594 10.63 -7.09 14.53
N ASP A 595 10.37 -8.31 14.04
CA ASP A 595 9.10 -8.66 13.37
C ASP A 595 8.74 -7.63 12.29
N PHE A 596 9.71 -7.29 11.43
CA PHE A 596 9.57 -6.37 10.29
C PHE A 596 9.11 -4.94 10.66
N GLY A 597 9.30 -4.55 11.91
CA GLY A 597 8.83 -3.26 12.42
C GLY A 597 7.33 -3.23 12.74
N ASN A 598 6.71 -4.39 12.95
CA ASN A 598 5.32 -4.49 13.40
C ASN A 598 5.08 -3.65 14.68
N THR A 599 6.02 -3.62 15.62
CA THR A 599 5.90 -2.76 16.80
C THR A 599 5.76 -1.28 16.44
N ALA A 600 6.32 -0.83 15.33
CA ALA A 600 6.19 0.53 14.81
C ALA A 600 5.09 0.67 13.74
N TYR A 601 4.09 -0.21 13.71
CA TYR A 601 2.99 -0.20 12.73
C TYR A 601 3.39 -0.44 11.27
N ASN A 602 4.59 -1.00 11.01
CA ASN A 602 4.86 -1.53 9.67
C ASN A 602 4.02 -2.77 9.42
N ASP A 603 3.52 -2.90 8.20
CA ASP A 603 3.13 -4.19 7.62
C ASP A 603 1.97 -4.91 8.33
N HIS A 604 1.19 -4.21 9.16
CA HIS A 604 0.05 -4.80 9.87
C HIS A 604 -0.93 -5.49 8.91
N HIS A 605 -1.30 -4.85 7.80
CA HIS A 605 -2.13 -5.47 6.75
C HIS A 605 -1.53 -6.75 6.15
N PHE A 606 -0.20 -6.80 5.95
CA PHE A 606 0.49 -8.00 5.47
C PHE A 606 0.44 -9.11 6.51
N HIS A 607 0.88 -8.82 7.73
CA HIS A 607 1.00 -9.81 8.81
C HIS A 607 -0.38 -10.34 9.21
N TYR A 608 -1.31 -9.43 9.52
CA TYR A 608 -2.62 -9.76 10.05
C TYR A 608 -3.55 -10.33 8.98
N GLY A 609 -3.36 -9.96 7.70
CA GLY A 609 -4.08 -10.55 6.58
C GLY A 609 -4.01 -12.08 6.55
N TYR A 610 -2.84 -12.65 6.86
CA TYR A 610 -2.66 -14.09 6.91
C TYR A 610 -3.44 -14.76 8.05
N PHE A 611 -3.50 -14.15 9.23
CA PHE A 611 -4.32 -14.68 10.34
C PHE A 611 -5.81 -14.58 10.04
N ILE A 612 -6.24 -13.47 9.44
CA ILE A 612 -7.65 -13.24 9.05
C ILE A 612 -8.05 -14.27 7.98
N GLN A 613 -7.19 -14.54 7.00
CA GLN A 613 -7.43 -15.55 5.96
C GLN A 613 -7.51 -16.96 6.55
N ALA A 614 -6.58 -17.32 7.45
CA ALA A 614 -6.60 -18.62 8.11
C ALA A 614 -7.87 -18.80 8.95
N ALA A 615 -8.27 -17.77 9.69
CA ALA A 615 -9.49 -17.77 10.49
C ALA A 615 -10.76 -17.90 9.64
N ALA A 616 -10.82 -17.24 8.49
CA ALA A 616 -11.95 -17.35 7.56
C ALA A 616 -12.12 -18.79 7.05
N ILE A 617 -11.01 -19.47 6.74
CA ILE A 617 -11.03 -20.88 6.34
C ILE A 617 -11.47 -21.77 7.51
N ILE A 618 -10.83 -21.65 8.69
CA ILE A 618 -11.15 -22.46 9.87
C ILE A 618 -12.63 -22.30 10.24
N GLY A 619 -13.12 -21.06 10.31
CA GLY A 619 -14.51 -20.76 10.66
C GLY A 619 -15.53 -21.26 9.63
N THR A 620 -15.13 -21.37 8.36
CA THR A 620 -15.96 -21.99 7.32
C THR A 620 -16.03 -23.52 7.49
N MET A 621 -14.91 -24.16 7.83
CA MET A 621 -14.83 -25.61 8.03
C MET A 621 -15.43 -26.06 9.38
N ASP A 622 -15.38 -25.20 10.39
CA ASP A 622 -15.93 -25.43 11.72
C ASP A 622 -16.59 -24.15 12.27
N PRO A 623 -17.89 -23.92 11.97
CA PRO A 623 -18.61 -22.75 12.47
C PRO A 623 -18.67 -22.64 14.00
N GLY A 624 -18.54 -23.76 14.73
CA GLY A 624 -18.51 -23.76 16.19
C GLY A 624 -17.27 -23.05 16.76
N TRP A 625 -16.17 -23.05 16.02
CA TRP A 625 -14.92 -22.38 16.40
C TRP A 625 -15.04 -20.84 16.46
N LEU A 626 -15.97 -20.26 15.69
CA LEU A 626 -16.13 -18.81 15.58
C LEU A 626 -16.49 -18.14 16.91
N ALA A 627 -17.30 -18.80 17.74
CA ALA A 627 -17.80 -18.23 18.99
C ALA A 627 -16.67 -17.79 19.94
N GLU A 628 -15.54 -18.51 19.94
CA GLU A 628 -14.41 -18.24 20.82
C GLU A 628 -13.37 -17.28 20.21
N ASN A 629 -13.33 -17.15 18.88
CA ASN A 629 -12.21 -16.51 18.18
C ASN A 629 -12.60 -15.24 17.40
N LYS A 630 -13.90 -15.03 17.12
CA LYS A 630 -14.38 -13.93 16.27
C LYS A 630 -13.90 -12.56 16.73
N GLU A 631 -13.97 -12.27 18.03
CA GLU A 631 -13.58 -10.96 18.57
C GLU A 631 -12.06 -10.70 18.44
N TRP A 632 -11.24 -11.73 18.58
CA TRP A 632 -9.79 -11.61 18.39
C TRP A 632 -9.46 -11.33 16.92
N VAL A 633 -10.10 -12.03 15.98
CA VAL A 633 -9.91 -11.78 14.54
C VAL A 633 -10.43 -10.40 14.14
N ASN A 634 -11.62 -10.00 14.63
CA ASN A 634 -12.16 -8.66 14.42
C ASN A 634 -11.24 -7.56 14.96
N THR A 635 -10.49 -7.82 16.03
CA THR A 635 -9.47 -6.88 16.54
C THR A 635 -8.36 -6.64 15.52
N LEU A 636 -7.89 -7.68 14.84
CA LEU A 636 -6.90 -7.56 13.77
C LEU A 636 -7.45 -6.81 12.55
N VAL A 637 -8.70 -7.08 12.16
CA VAL A 637 -9.36 -6.36 11.06
C VAL A 637 -9.52 -4.88 11.41
N ARG A 638 -9.97 -4.56 12.64
CA ARG A 638 -10.12 -3.19 13.11
C ARG A 638 -8.78 -2.47 13.15
N ASP A 639 -7.70 -3.13 13.54
CA ASP A 639 -6.40 -2.46 13.62
C ASP A 639 -5.85 -2.01 12.26
N ALA A 640 -5.87 -2.90 11.26
CA ALA A 640 -5.28 -2.60 9.95
C ALA A 640 -6.27 -1.94 8.97
N GLY A 641 -7.57 -2.20 9.14
CA GLY A 641 -8.61 -1.88 8.16
C GLY A 641 -9.97 -1.52 8.76
N ASN A 642 -9.99 -0.78 9.89
CA ASN A 642 -11.24 -0.28 10.48
C ASN A 642 -12.14 0.43 9.45
N SER A 643 -13.45 0.30 9.59
CA SER A 643 -14.44 0.79 8.63
C SER A 643 -15.12 2.10 9.03
N ILE A 644 -14.87 2.62 10.23
CA ILE A 644 -15.52 3.81 10.76
C ILE A 644 -14.52 4.76 11.46
N GLU A 645 -14.83 6.05 11.50
CA GLU A 645 -13.99 7.05 12.18
C GLU A 645 -14.23 7.15 13.69
N TYR A 646 -15.39 6.69 14.17
CA TYR A 646 -15.83 6.86 15.56
C TYR A 646 -15.57 5.63 16.45
N ASP A 647 -14.66 4.73 16.05
CA ASP A 647 -14.15 3.69 16.94
C ASP A 647 -13.17 4.31 17.94
N PRO A 648 -13.40 4.21 19.26
CA PRO A 648 -12.51 4.82 20.25
C PRO A 648 -11.16 4.08 20.39
N TYR A 649 -11.01 2.89 19.82
CA TYR A 649 -9.83 2.04 19.99
C TYR A 649 -8.89 1.97 18.78
N PHE A 650 -9.39 2.24 17.57
CA PHE A 650 -8.62 2.09 16.32
C PHE A 650 -8.93 3.22 15.31
N PRO A 651 -7.92 3.73 14.59
CA PRO A 651 -8.12 4.76 13.58
C PRO A 651 -8.81 4.18 12.33
N PHE A 652 -9.37 5.04 11.49
CA PHE A 652 -10.09 4.63 10.29
C PHE A 652 -9.14 4.11 9.21
N SER A 653 -9.25 2.84 8.84
CA SER A 653 -8.54 2.28 7.69
C SER A 653 -7.03 2.55 7.72
N ARG A 654 -6.35 2.17 8.82
CA ARG A 654 -4.93 2.48 9.08
C ARG A 654 -4.04 2.29 7.85
N SER A 655 -4.04 1.10 7.27
CA SER A 655 -3.17 0.76 6.13
C SER A 655 -3.76 1.23 4.80
N PHE A 656 -4.99 0.82 4.46
CA PHE A 656 -5.60 1.12 3.15
C PHE A 656 -5.92 2.60 3.02
N ASP A 657 -5.32 3.26 2.02
CA ASP A 657 -5.54 4.67 1.73
C ASP A 657 -6.53 4.81 0.55
N TRP A 658 -7.75 5.22 0.87
CA TRP A 658 -8.86 5.36 -0.09
C TRP A 658 -8.64 6.45 -1.16
N PHE A 659 -7.67 7.36 -0.97
CA PHE A 659 -7.28 8.34 -1.97
C PHE A 659 -6.15 7.80 -2.86
N ASN A 660 -5.19 7.05 -2.32
CA ASN A 660 -4.14 6.44 -3.12
C ASN A 660 -4.60 5.16 -3.85
N GLY A 661 -5.67 4.53 -3.36
CA GLY A 661 -6.25 3.31 -3.91
C GLY A 661 -5.46 2.04 -3.60
N HIS A 662 -4.53 2.11 -2.64
CA HIS A 662 -3.72 0.99 -2.17
C HIS A 662 -3.30 1.25 -0.71
N SER A 663 -2.71 0.25 -0.05
CA SER A 663 -2.22 0.40 1.31
C SER A 663 -0.82 1.00 1.37
N TRP A 664 -0.49 1.63 2.49
CA TRP A 664 0.88 2.00 2.86
C TRP A 664 1.40 1.06 3.96
N ALA A 665 2.57 0.45 3.70
CA ALA A 665 3.25 -0.47 4.60
C ALA A 665 3.94 0.27 5.75
N LYS A 666 4.75 1.29 5.44
CA LYS A 666 5.54 2.05 6.43
C LYS A 666 4.68 2.72 7.52
N GLY A 667 4.89 2.33 8.76
CA GLY A 667 4.37 2.96 9.97
C GLY A 667 5.25 4.11 10.47
N LEU A 668 5.60 4.07 11.75
CA LEU A 668 6.24 5.13 12.53
C LEU A 668 7.76 5.21 12.32
N PHE A 669 8.21 5.18 11.06
CA PHE A 669 9.60 5.40 10.68
C PHE A 669 9.76 6.75 9.99
N GLU A 670 10.76 7.52 10.44
CA GLU A 670 11.15 8.77 9.80
C GLU A 670 11.71 8.47 8.39
N SER A 671 11.20 9.15 7.36
CA SER A 671 11.63 8.93 5.98
C SER A 671 11.46 10.18 5.12
N PHE A 672 12.54 10.59 4.46
CA PHE A 672 12.51 11.66 3.46
C PHE A 672 11.79 11.26 2.17
N ASP A 673 11.65 9.95 1.92
CA ASP A 673 10.91 9.43 0.78
C ASP A 673 9.41 9.20 1.07
N GLY A 674 8.96 9.51 2.29
CA GLY A 674 7.57 9.31 2.72
C GLY A 674 7.24 7.85 3.00
N LYS A 675 5.97 7.49 2.86
CA LYS A 675 5.47 6.11 2.99
C LYS A 675 5.92 5.24 1.82
N ASP A 676 5.92 3.93 2.00
CA ASP A 676 6.16 2.97 0.92
C ASP A 676 5.25 1.76 0.98
N GLN A 677 5.21 1.07 -0.16
CA GLN A 677 4.53 -0.19 -0.39
C GLN A 677 5.35 -1.06 -1.34
N GLU A 678 5.63 -2.31 -0.93
CA GLU A 678 6.37 -3.29 -1.73
C GLU A 678 5.43 -4.41 -2.22
N SER A 679 4.98 -5.30 -1.32
CA SER A 679 4.17 -6.46 -1.71
C SER A 679 2.73 -6.10 -2.06
N THR A 680 2.49 -5.85 -3.34
CA THR A 680 1.14 -5.59 -3.86
C THR A 680 0.22 -6.80 -3.77
N SER A 681 0.78 -8.01 -3.76
CA SER A 681 0.04 -9.26 -3.64
C SER A 681 -0.39 -9.51 -2.19
N GLU A 682 0.40 -9.15 -1.18
CA GLU A 682 -0.03 -9.20 0.22
C GLU A 682 -1.07 -8.11 0.53
N ASP A 683 -1.02 -6.94 -0.11
CA ASP A 683 -2.08 -5.91 -0.04
C ASP A 683 -3.41 -6.42 -0.61
N ALA A 684 -3.36 -7.05 -1.79
CA ALA A 684 -4.52 -7.71 -2.39
C ALA A 684 -5.02 -8.88 -1.53
N MET A 685 -4.12 -9.63 -0.89
CA MET A 685 -4.48 -10.71 0.03
C MET A 685 -5.19 -10.17 1.26
N PHE A 686 -4.78 -9.03 1.82
CA PHE A 686 -5.48 -8.41 2.96
C PHE A 686 -6.93 -8.04 2.61
N ALA A 687 -7.16 -7.41 1.44
CA ALA A 687 -8.52 -7.11 0.97
C ALA A 687 -9.36 -8.39 0.75
N TYR A 688 -8.74 -9.45 0.21
CA TYR A 688 -9.35 -10.76 0.07
C TYR A 688 -9.66 -11.42 1.43
N ALA A 689 -8.77 -11.31 2.41
CA ALA A 689 -8.98 -11.82 3.76
C ALA A 689 -10.15 -11.11 4.45
N ILE A 690 -10.27 -9.79 4.32
CA ILE A 690 -11.43 -9.02 4.80
C ILE A 690 -12.72 -9.53 4.15
N LYS A 691 -12.73 -9.69 2.82
CA LYS A 691 -13.88 -10.24 2.09
C LYS A 691 -14.30 -11.59 2.66
N MET A 692 -13.34 -12.52 2.75
CA MET A 692 -13.62 -13.90 3.16
C MET A 692 -14.00 -14.02 4.63
N TRP A 693 -13.40 -13.21 5.50
CA TRP A 693 -13.79 -13.16 6.90
C TRP A 693 -15.21 -12.62 7.06
N GLY A 694 -15.55 -11.51 6.41
CA GLY A 694 -16.91 -10.95 6.40
C GLY A 694 -17.95 -11.98 5.97
N LYS A 695 -17.67 -12.69 4.88
CA LYS A 695 -18.49 -13.81 4.40
C LYS A 695 -18.64 -14.92 5.45
N THR A 696 -17.55 -15.30 6.10
CA THR A 696 -17.52 -16.40 7.10
C THR A 696 -18.35 -16.06 8.33
N ILE A 697 -18.32 -14.80 8.79
CA ILE A 697 -19.07 -14.36 9.98
C ILE A 697 -20.46 -13.78 9.68
N GLY A 698 -20.87 -13.74 8.41
CA GLY A 698 -22.14 -13.18 7.97
C GLY A 698 -22.20 -11.64 8.02
N ASP A 699 -21.06 -10.94 7.99
CA ASP A 699 -20.98 -9.49 7.88
C ASP A 699 -20.95 -9.06 6.41
N ALA A 700 -22.13 -8.77 5.87
CA ALA A 700 -22.32 -8.38 4.48
C ALA A 700 -21.59 -7.06 4.12
N SER A 701 -21.49 -6.12 5.07
CA SER A 701 -20.78 -4.86 4.88
C SER A 701 -19.28 -5.08 4.74
N MET A 702 -18.71 -5.95 5.56
CA MET A 702 -17.30 -6.33 5.50
C MET A 702 -16.98 -7.12 4.22
N GLU A 703 -17.85 -8.05 3.81
CA GLU A 703 -17.67 -8.77 2.54
C GLU A 703 -17.70 -7.79 1.35
N ALA A 704 -18.69 -6.90 1.31
CA ALA A 704 -18.82 -5.87 0.28
C ALA A 704 -17.63 -4.90 0.28
N ARG A 705 -17.11 -4.51 1.45
CA ARG A 705 -15.90 -3.69 1.58
C ARG A 705 -14.68 -4.38 0.98
N GLY A 706 -14.45 -5.65 1.29
CA GLY A 706 -13.34 -6.42 0.70
C GLY A 706 -13.44 -6.52 -0.83
N ASN A 707 -14.65 -6.70 -1.38
CA ASN A 707 -14.89 -6.66 -2.83
C ASN A 707 -14.53 -5.30 -3.44
N MET A 708 -14.96 -4.20 -2.81
CA MET A 708 -14.64 -2.85 -3.26
C MET A 708 -13.13 -2.58 -3.22
N MET A 709 -12.46 -2.93 -2.11
CA MET A 709 -11.01 -2.77 -1.96
C MET A 709 -10.25 -3.53 -3.06
N LEU A 710 -10.63 -4.77 -3.36
CA LEU A 710 -10.04 -5.54 -4.46
C LEU A 710 -10.21 -4.85 -5.82
N ALA A 711 -11.38 -4.29 -6.11
CA ALA A 711 -11.65 -3.57 -7.36
C ALA A 711 -10.78 -2.32 -7.51
N ILE A 712 -10.67 -1.53 -6.44
CA ILE A 712 -9.80 -0.35 -6.39
C ILE A 712 -8.34 -0.75 -6.56
N LEU A 713 -7.88 -1.79 -5.85
CA LEU A 713 -6.51 -2.33 -5.97
C LEU A 713 -6.21 -2.80 -7.39
N ARG A 714 -7.10 -3.58 -8.03
CA ARG A 714 -6.91 -4.00 -9.42
C ARG A 714 -6.62 -2.81 -10.33
N ARG A 715 -7.36 -1.70 -10.17
CA ARG A 715 -7.16 -0.49 -10.96
C ARG A 715 -5.88 0.25 -10.57
N SER A 716 -5.65 0.52 -9.29
CA SER A 716 -4.50 1.31 -8.84
C SER A 716 -3.17 0.58 -9.07
N LEU A 717 -3.12 -0.74 -8.82
CA LEU A 717 -1.94 -1.57 -9.05
C LEU A 717 -1.54 -1.57 -10.53
N LYS A 718 -2.50 -1.73 -11.45
CA LYS A 718 -2.23 -1.60 -12.90
C LYS A 718 -1.70 -0.22 -13.30
N ASN A 719 -2.15 0.83 -12.62
CA ASN A 719 -1.72 2.19 -12.91
C ASN A 719 -0.30 2.46 -12.40
N TYR A 720 0.08 1.94 -11.23
CA TYR A 720 1.27 2.40 -10.50
C TYR A 720 2.33 1.34 -10.27
N PHE A 721 1.97 0.07 -10.14
CA PHE A 721 2.87 -1.01 -9.72
C PHE A 721 3.13 -2.03 -10.83
N LEU A 722 2.07 -2.58 -11.42
CA LEU A 722 2.09 -3.65 -12.43
C LEU A 722 2.05 -3.03 -13.83
N MET A 723 3.21 -2.72 -14.36
CA MET A 723 3.39 -1.91 -15.56
C MET A 723 3.33 -2.77 -16.84
N GLN A 724 2.18 -2.75 -17.49
CA GLN A 724 2.07 -3.13 -18.90
C GLN A 724 2.87 -2.16 -19.78
N THR A 725 3.25 -2.59 -20.98
CA THR A 725 4.05 -1.81 -21.95
C THR A 725 3.40 -0.48 -22.31
N ASN A 726 2.07 -0.39 -22.23
CA ASN A 726 1.29 0.82 -22.50
C ASN A 726 1.05 1.70 -21.26
N ASN A 727 1.71 1.44 -20.12
CA ASN A 727 1.59 2.28 -18.93
C ASN A 727 2.03 3.72 -19.28
N THR A 728 1.29 4.71 -18.78
CA THR A 728 1.55 6.13 -19.05
C THR A 728 1.83 6.94 -17.78
N ASN A 729 1.80 6.29 -16.62
CA ASN A 729 1.98 6.95 -15.32
C ASN A 729 3.44 6.90 -14.84
N GLN A 730 4.15 5.82 -15.18
CA GLN A 730 5.57 5.65 -14.85
C GLN A 730 6.46 6.18 -15.98
N PRO A 731 7.70 6.62 -15.70
CA PRO A 731 8.63 7.06 -16.74
C PRO A 731 8.87 5.98 -17.81
N ALA A 732 8.88 6.36 -19.08
CA ALA A 732 9.00 5.41 -20.20
C ALA A 732 10.27 4.55 -20.12
N ASN A 733 11.37 5.10 -19.62
CA ASN A 733 12.63 4.40 -19.40
C ASN A 733 12.65 3.53 -18.12
N PHE A 734 11.55 3.44 -17.38
CA PHE A 734 11.39 2.58 -16.19
C PHE A 734 10.39 1.42 -16.43
N ILE A 735 9.41 1.61 -17.32
CA ILE A 735 8.33 0.64 -17.61
C ILE A 735 8.86 -0.78 -17.96
N GLY A 736 10.03 -0.88 -18.60
CA GLY A 736 10.65 -2.16 -18.94
C GLY A 736 10.93 -3.08 -17.75
N ASN A 737 10.95 -2.56 -16.53
CA ASN A 737 11.09 -3.35 -15.29
C ASN A 737 9.87 -4.22 -14.98
N LYS A 738 8.71 -3.94 -15.61
CA LYS A 738 7.39 -4.58 -15.43
C LYS A 738 6.74 -4.39 -14.07
N VAL A 739 7.51 -4.42 -12.98
CA VAL A 739 7.05 -4.04 -11.64
C VAL A 739 7.87 -2.87 -11.10
N THR A 740 7.34 -2.18 -10.11
CA THR A 740 8.04 -1.09 -9.44
C THR A 740 9.18 -1.54 -8.56
N GLY A 741 9.13 -2.77 -8.02
CA GLY A 741 9.79 -3.07 -6.76
C GLY A 741 9.10 -2.27 -5.66
N ILE A 742 9.87 -1.52 -4.88
CA ILE A 742 9.33 -0.71 -3.79
C ILE A 742 8.88 0.66 -4.32
N LEU A 743 7.59 0.97 -4.18
CA LEU A 743 7.04 2.30 -4.46
C LEU A 743 6.99 3.10 -3.17
N PHE A 744 7.69 4.23 -3.15
CA PHE A 744 7.60 5.25 -2.10
C PHE A 744 6.69 6.39 -2.56
N GLU A 745 6.31 7.28 -1.64
CA GLU A 745 5.68 8.54 -2.01
C GLU A 745 6.63 9.40 -2.85
N ASN A 746 7.94 9.41 -2.59
CA ASN A 746 8.92 10.26 -3.29
C ASN A 746 9.71 9.57 -4.42
N LYS A 747 9.82 8.25 -4.42
CA LYS A 747 10.67 7.50 -5.36
C LYS A 747 10.07 6.16 -5.76
N VAL A 748 10.60 5.56 -6.81
CA VAL A 748 10.30 4.17 -7.19
C VAL A 748 11.61 3.45 -7.45
N ASP A 749 11.77 2.27 -6.86
CA ASP A 749 13.04 1.53 -6.81
C ASP A 749 12.81 0.06 -7.12
N HIS A 750 13.32 -0.41 -8.28
CA HIS A 750 13.20 -1.80 -8.74
C HIS A 750 14.19 -2.69 -7.98
N THR A 751 13.88 -2.90 -6.72
CA THR A 751 14.68 -3.61 -5.72
C THR A 751 13.75 -4.28 -4.70
N THR A 752 14.31 -4.98 -3.73
CA THR A 752 13.61 -5.44 -2.52
C THR A 752 14.42 -5.11 -1.27
N TYR A 753 13.80 -5.25 -0.09
CA TYR A 753 14.52 -5.13 1.19
C TYR A 753 15.53 -6.25 1.47
N PHE A 754 15.56 -7.31 0.66
CA PHE A 754 16.30 -8.55 0.94
C PHE A 754 17.10 -9.10 -0.26
N GLY A 755 17.17 -8.38 -1.38
CA GLY A 755 18.02 -8.73 -2.52
C GLY A 755 17.54 -8.19 -3.87
N ASN A 756 18.38 -8.31 -4.89
CA ASN A 756 18.13 -7.76 -6.24
C ASN A 756 17.95 -8.83 -7.33
N ASN A 757 17.75 -10.09 -6.95
CA ASN A 757 17.49 -11.12 -7.95
C ASN A 757 16.12 -10.87 -8.60
N PRO A 758 15.96 -11.06 -9.92
CA PRO A 758 14.68 -10.82 -10.59
C PRO A 758 13.52 -11.65 -10.01
N GLU A 759 13.77 -12.89 -9.58
CA GLU A 759 12.75 -13.71 -8.91
C GLU A 759 12.29 -13.13 -7.56
N PHE A 760 13.13 -12.36 -6.87
CA PHE A 760 12.74 -11.67 -5.62
C PHE A 760 11.89 -10.46 -5.94
N ILE A 761 12.39 -9.59 -6.84
CA ILE A 761 11.74 -8.31 -7.18
C ILE A 761 10.38 -8.54 -7.84
N GLN A 762 10.26 -9.51 -8.75
CA GLN A 762 8.97 -9.81 -9.38
C GLN A 762 8.08 -10.68 -8.48
N GLY A 763 8.69 -11.69 -7.82
CA GLY A 763 7.96 -12.67 -7.01
C GLY A 763 7.26 -12.08 -5.79
N ILE A 764 7.80 -11.00 -5.21
CA ILE A 764 7.16 -10.32 -4.07
C ILE A 764 5.82 -9.67 -4.42
N HIS A 765 5.57 -9.41 -5.71
CA HIS A 765 4.28 -8.95 -6.26
C HIS A 765 3.37 -10.10 -6.71
N MET A 766 3.81 -11.35 -6.58
CA MET A 766 3.04 -12.56 -6.92
C MET A 766 2.48 -13.23 -5.68
N LEU A 767 3.32 -13.44 -4.65
CA LEU A 767 2.96 -14.23 -3.47
C LEU A 767 2.16 -13.43 -2.43
N PRO A 768 1.22 -14.06 -1.70
CA PRO A 768 0.75 -15.42 -1.88
C PRO A 768 -0.15 -15.56 -3.12
N LEU A 769 -0.02 -16.66 -3.86
CA LEU A 769 -0.93 -16.98 -4.96
C LEU A 769 -2.21 -17.59 -4.37
N LEU A 770 -3.32 -16.88 -4.49
CA LEU A 770 -4.64 -17.20 -3.92
C LEU A 770 -5.72 -16.87 -4.98
N PRO A 771 -7.00 -17.18 -4.75
CA PRO A 771 -8.07 -16.91 -5.73
C PRO A 771 -8.13 -15.45 -6.22
N ASN A 772 -7.71 -14.48 -5.40
CA ASN A 772 -7.64 -13.07 -5.77
C ASN A 772 -6.48 -12.71 -6.73
N SER A 773 -5.47 -13.56 -6.88
CA SER A 773 -4.28 -13.25 -7.70
C SER A 773 -4.63 -13.02 -9.16
N GLY A 774 -5.52 -13.84 -9.74
CA GLY A 774 -6.00 -13.66 -11.11
C GLY A 774 -6.88 -12.42 -11.31
N TYR A 775 -7.36 -11.79 -10.23
CA TYR A 775 -8.12 -10.55 -10.30
C TYR A 775 -7.22 -9.33 -10.48
N THR A 776 -6.12 -9.26 -9.71
CA THR A 776 -5.20 -8.11 -9.73
C THR A 776 -4.08 -8.27 -10.74
N ARG A 777 -3.64 -9.50 -11.04
CA ARG A 777 -2.61 -9.81 -12.05
C ARG A 777 -3.26 -10.24 -13.36
N GLU A 778 -3.62 -9.25 -14.19
CA GLU A 778 -4.29 -9.51 -15.47
C GLU A 778 -3.44 -10.40 -16.39
N PRO A 779 -4.03 -11.38 -17.12
CA PRO A 779 -3.26 -12.31 -17.97
C PRO A 779 -2.32 -11.63 -18.97
N THR A 780 -2.72 -10.48 -19.52
CA THR A 780 -1.89 -9.69 -20.43
C THR A 780 -0.63 -9.15 -19.75
N PHE A 781 -0.74 -8.68 -18.50
CA PHE A 781 0.42 -8.25 -17.71
C PHE A 781 1.33 -9.44 -17.39
N VAL A 782 0.76 -10.56 -16.93
CA VAL A 782 1.52 -11.77 -16.59
C VAL A 782 2.29 -12.31 -17.80
N ALA A 783 1.68 -12.31 -19.00
CA ALA A 783 2.35 -12.71 -20.23
C ALA A 783 3.52 -11.79 -20.60
N GLU A 784 3.34 -10.47 -20.49
CA GLU A 784 4.40 -9.50 -20.75
C GLU A 784 5.58 -9.61 -19.77
N GLU A 785 5.28 -9.78 -18.48
CA GLU A 785 6.26 -9.95 -17.42
C GLU A 785 7.03 -11.27 -17.59
N TRP A 786 6.31 -12.38 -17.80
CA TRP A 786 6.92 -13.68 -18.04
C TRP A 786 7.87 -13.65 -19.24
N GLN A 787 7.41 -13.10 -20.36
CA GLN A 787 8.22 -13.02 -21.57
C GLN A 787 9.49 -12.17 -21.36
N ALA A 788 9.37 -11.04 -20.66
CA ALA A 788 10.48 -10.12 -20.43
C ALA A 788 11.51 -10.66 -19.43
N ILE A 789 11.08 -11.36 -18.38
CA ILE A 789 11.93 -11.66 -17.22
C ILE A 789 12.25 -13.15 -17.06
N PHE A 790 11.31 -14.05 -17.37
CA PHE A 790 11.34 -15.45 -16.92
C PHE A 790 11.25 -16.52 -18.02
N SER A 791 11.02 -16.12 -19.28
CA SER A 791 11.03 -17.04 -20.42
C SER A 791 12.39 -17.72 -20.59
N GLU A 792 12.44 -18.86 -21.29
CA GLU A 792 13.71 -19.58 -21.53
C GLU A 792 14.76 -18.77 -22.30
N SER A 793 14.33 -17.75 -23.06
CA SER A 793 15.21 -16.84 -23.79
C SER A 793 15.56 -15.56 -23.02
N SER A 794 15.01 -15.36 -21.82
CA SER A 794 15.27 -14.19 -20.97
C SER A 794 16.61 -14.29 -20.22
N SER A 795 17.01 -13.21 -19.53
CA SER A 795 18.21 -13.19 -18.69
C SER A 795 18.11 -14.02 -17.42
N SER A 796 16.88 -14.31 -16.96
CA SER A 796 16.61 -15.02 -15.71
C SER A 796 15.52 -16.08 -15.88
N PRO A 797 15.73 -17.12 -16.71
CA PRO A 797 14.72 -18.15 -16.95
C PRO A 797 14.21 -18.80 -15.67
N ALA A 798 12.89 -18.94 -15.52
CA ALA A 798 12.26 -19.56 -14.35
C ALA A 798 12.76 -21.00 -14.09
N SER A 799 13.14 -21.74 -15.14
CA SER A 799 13.70 -23.09 -15.03
C SER A 799 15.01 -23.15 -14.23
N ARG A 800 15.78 -22.04 -14.19
CA ARG A 800 17.10 -21.95 -13.53
C ARG A 800 17.04 -21.35 -12.13
N VAL A 801 15.91 -20.75 -11.76
CA VAL A 801 15.68 -20.20 -10.41
C VAL A 801 15.76 -21.33 -9.38
N GLN A 802 16.35 -21.01 -8.22
CA GLN A 802 16.56 -21.93 -7.10
C GLN A 802 15.62 -21.59 -5.93
N GLY A 803 15.35 -22.57 -5.08
CA GLY A 803 14.55 -22.39 -3.86
C GLY A 803 13.07 -22.06 -4.12
N GLY A 804 12.39 -21.63 -3.06
CA GLY A 804 10.92 -21.43 -3.02
C GLY A 804 10.36 -20.47 -4.06
N TRP A 805 11.17 -19.50 -4.52
CA TRP A 805 10.77 -18.57 -5.57
C TRP A 805 10.46 -19.27 -6.89
N LYS A 806 11.10 -20.41 -7.18
CA LYS A 806 10.78 -21.20 -8.38
C LYS A 806 9.31 -21.61 -8.38
N GLY A 807 8.80 -22.14 -7.27
CA GLY A 807 7.39 -22.48 -7.12
C GLY A 807 6.47 -21.27 -7.23
N VAL A 808 6.85 -20.12 -6.66
CA VAL A 808 6.05 -18.88 -6.82
C VAL A 808 5.91 -18.50 -8.30
N LEU A 809 7.00 -18.56 -9.09
CA LEU A 809 6.97 -18.26 -10.52
C LEU A 809 6.07 -19.22 -11.30
N PHE A 810 6.21 -20.54 -11.08
CA PHE A 810 5.38 -21.53 -11.77
C PHE A 810 3.92 -21.52 -11.30
N ALA A 811 3.61 -21.12 -10.06
CA ALA A 811 2.24 -20.90 -9.62
C ALA A 811 1.61 -19.68 -10.29
N ASN A 812 2.35 -18.57 -10.43
CA ASN A 812 1.92 -17.39 -11.18
C ASN A 812 1.70 -17.71 -12.67
N LEU A 813 2.52 -18.60 -13.26
CA LEU A 813 2.37 -19.05 -14.65
C LEU A 813 0.99 -19.65 -14.92
N ALA A 814 0.31 -20.21 -13.91
CA ALA A 814 -1.03 -20.77 -14.08
C ALA A 814 -2.08 -19.78 -14.61
N LEU A 815 -1.84 -18.48 -14.44
CA LEU A 815 -2.71 -17.41 -14.93
C LEU A 815 -2.69 -17.27 -16.47
N ILE A 816 -1.67 -17.80 -17.15
CA ILE A 816 -1.52 -17.73 -18.61
C ILE A 816 -1.27 -19.10 -19.26
N ASP A 817 -0.66 -20.03 -18.53
CA ASP A 817 -0.39 -21.41 -18.94
C ASP A 817 -0.62 -22.36 -17.74
N PRO A 818 -1.89 -22.64 -17.41
CA PRO A 818 -2.24 -23.53 -16.30
C PRO A 818 -1.71 -24.95 -16.49
N ARG A 819 -1.51 -25.39 -17.75
CA ARG A 819 -0.99 -26.72 -18.04
C ARG A 819 0.49 -26.85 -17.70
N ALA A 820 1.33 -25.91 -18.14
CA ALA A 820 2.75 -25.93 -17.78
C ALA A 820 2.95 -25.83 -16.26
N SER A 821 2.13 -25.02 -15.59
CA SER A 821 2.12 -24.94 -14.14
C SER A 821 1.74 -26.27 -13.48
N TRP A 822 0.65 -26.91 -13.94
CA TRP A 822 0.23 -28.23 -13.47
C TRP A 822 1.34 -29.28 -13.66
N GLU A 823 1.93 -29.37 -14.85
CA GLU A 823 3.00 -30.32 -15.15
C GLU A 823 4.22 -30.13 -14.23
N PHE A 824 4.58 -28.88 -13.90
CA PHE A 824 5.63 -28.58 -12.92
C PHE A 824 5.31 -29.10 -11.51
N PHE A 825 4.09 -28.88 -11.01
CA PHE A 825 3.73 -29.31 -9.65
C PHE A 825 3.31 -30.78 -9.55
N ALA A 826 2.82 -31.40 -10.62
CA ALA A 826 2.33 -32.78 -10.60
C ALA A 826 3.41 -33.83 -10.91
N GLN A 827 4.64 -33.43 -11.22
CA GLN A 827 5.74 -34.37 -11.51
C GLN A 827 6.07 -35.28 -10.32
N SER A 828 6.46 -36.53 -10.60
CA SER A 828 6.73 -37.53 -9.56
C SER A 828 8.00 -37.26 -8.76
N ASN A 829 9.03 -36.70 -9.39
CA ASN A 829 10.32 -36.35 -8.79
C ASN A 829 10.39 -34.87 -8.36
N PHE A 830 9.32 -34.39 -7.71
CA PHE A 830 9.23 -33.00 -7.28
C PHE A 830 10.17 -32.69 -6.11
N ASP A 831 10.96 -31.62 -6.24
CA ASP A 831 11.84 -31.12 -5.17
C ASP A 831 11.08 -30.10 -4.30
N TYR A 832 10.85 -30.47 -3.04
CA TYR A 832 10.14 -29.60 -2.08
C TYR A 832 10.90 -28.33 -1.70
N SER A 833 12.20 -28.23 -2.00
CA SER A 833 12.94 -26.97 -1.86
C SER A 833 12.41 -25.86 -2.78
N TRP A 834 11.63 -26.21 -3.81
CA TRP A 834 11.01 -25.26 -4.73
C TRP A 834 9.71 -24.65 -4.23
N ILE A 835 9.19 -25.09 -3.08
CA ILE A 835 7.98 -24.51 -2.47
C ILE A 835 8.37 -23.44 -1.46
N ASP A 836 7.80 -22.25 -1.61
CA ASP A 836 7.92 -21.19 -0.61
C ASP A 836 7.34 -21.65 0.74
N GLY A 837 7.94 -21.19 1.84
CA GLY A 837 7.52 -21.58 3.20
C GLY A 837 6.07 -21.23 3.53
N GLY A 838 5.48 -20.24 2.85
CA GLY A 838 4.08 -19.86 2.96
C GLY A 838 3.13 -20.53 1.96
N ALA A 839 3.60 -21.54 1.21
CA ALA A 839 2.81 -22.23 0.18
C ALA A 839 2.76 -23.76 0.41
N SER A 840 1.81 -24.42 -0.25
CA SER A 840 1.74 -25.88 -0.34
C SER A 840 1.73 -26.31 -1.80
N ARG A 841 2.35 -27.46 -2.07
CA ARG A 841 2.35 -28.05 -3.41
C ARG A 841 0.92 -28.43 -3.83
N ILE A 842 0.14 -29.01 -2.92
CA ILE A 842 -1.26 -29.37 -3.14
C ILE A 842 -2.10 -28.17 -3.54
N TRP A 843 -1.96 -27.02 -2.87
CA TRP A 843 -2.68 -25.83 -3.28
C TRP A 843 -2.32 -25.41 -4.70
N TYR A 844 -1.03 -25.40 -5.06
CA TYR A 844 -0.63 -25.03 -6.42
C TYR A 844 -1.08 -26.05 -7.47
N MET A 845 -1.08 -27.35 -7.15
CA MET A 845 -1.72 -28.36 -8.02
C MET A 845 -3.21 -28.06 -8.21
N ALA A 846 -3.96 -27.82 -7.12
CA ALA A 846 -5.37 -27.50 -7.19
C ALA A 846 -5.66 -26.20 -7.95
N TYR A 847 -4.85 -25.17 -7.72
CA TYR A 847 -4.94 -23.87 -8.40
C TYR A 847 -4.74 -24.02 -9.91
N SER A 848 -3.68 -24.70 -10.33
CA SER A 848 -3.40 -24.94 -11.75
C SER A 848 -4.45 -25.85 -12.40
N ALA A 849 -4.89 -26.90 -11.70
CA ALA A 849 -5.98 -27.76 -12.18
C ALA A 849 -7.30 -27.01 -12.35
N GLY A 850 -7.68 -26.20 -11.36
CA GLY A 850 -8.91 -25.42 -11.38
C GLY A 850 -8.94 -24.42 -12.53
N LEU A 851 -7.78 -23.86 -12.89
CA LEU A 851 -7.63 -22.98 -14.06
C LEU A 851 -7.51 -23.74 -15.40
N GLY A 852 -7.71 -25.06 -15.42
CA GLY A 852 -7.75 -25.88 -16.63
C GLY A 852 -6.43 -26.56 -17.01
N GLY A 853 -5.51 -26.70 -16.06
CA GLY A 853 -4.17 -27.26 -16.31
C GLY A 853 -4.08 -28.77 -16.30
N CYS A 854 -5.01 -29.46 -15.61
CA CYS A 854 -5.01 -30.91 -15.51
C CYS A 854 -5.59 -31.55 -16.80
N PRO A 855 -4.88 -32.49 -17.46
CA PRO A 855 -5.32 -33.15 -18.69
C PRO A 855 -6.61 -33.96 -18.59
#